data_AF-A0A2A2K1X1-F1
#
_entry.id   AF-A0A2A2K1X1-F1
#
_cell.length_a   1.000
_cell.length_b   1.000
_cell.length_c   1.000
_cell.angle_alpha   90.00
_cell.angle_beta   90.00
_cell.angle_gamma   90.00
#
_symmetry.space_group_name_H-M   'P 1'
#
loop_
_entity.id
_entity.type
_entity.pdbx_description
1 polymer ?
#
loop_
_entity_poly.entity_id
_entity_poly.type
_entity_poly.pdbx_seq_one_letter_code
_entity_poly.pdbx_strand_id
1 'polypeptide(L)'
;MTQPRAHASATGIAFAAVTSLYFAWGFITSLIDPLVASVRGIFTLTNFQAQASAFAFFAAYGIFSFPAAVLIARMGPVRSIVTALGMMVGGCLLMLAAANLAVYTLVLLGLFLLASGITMLQVTANPLAAGLGEPRRSHFRLTLSQTFNSLGTFIGPLLGAHLFLRGVEVKDGTVVNDAVRAQALSGIDNAYFWICGLLAAMAVFFWLLRRVIAAAAPPAGQPAPIGQLFSKALASRWALLGGLAIFLYVGAEVAIGTQMALFLNDDAVWGPSEAPFGIPLLGWAMGSDGIPGVSLQEAGKAVAFYWGGAMVGRALGSALLARVSAAQLLTICTAAAVAMCLYVAAVGGVSAGFVALAIGLVNSIMFPVIFSLTLERSSAGPEATSGFLCTAIVGGAFLPLLVGKVADRAGYGTSFVVPAAWAGAMIRRSFPTLIGAAGIALSGTAIGRTQADAPVVSVFAALRAQAPARIARLPLRVTGRVQRVSADGDAEYARQWPGTYFDTAFRNGPPLIRIGAGAATYRILLDDARSVVLVRPEPGFYRLTGVQHGTHRLRVQIVSESQAGATRFGGFYAQSGTVAARLVAERRQIEFIGDSHTVGYGNTAPNTACTQDEVWATTDTAQGPAGQLARRYGAGYQVNAISGRGVVRNYEGGAGATLPVAYRSALLTGAPQPVQRSWRPQVIVVALGTNDFSTPLRVGETWPDRAALHADYERTYLRFLRQLRAAHPQALVIVWATDLAQGEIAREAGRVVALAHAAGDRRIAFVPVRRLAFSACHGHPDRCPTGCLEDTMMRTKARREHLRSVVRRLGLAAAGTLAICAGAVDARVRWPGGARAAVILTYDDALPSQLDNALPALDAARIKATFFLSSVRGADILRWRAAAAHGHEQANHTIFHPCLAATFPADPRYTLEAYTSDSLLREIAQQNVLLAALDGRKRHGFATPCGQTLAGGVDYLEPLRQSGLVTYARGVSETAQDLRADASGIDPMHVPARGFAEGATLAQMTDFIAGAQAGGGMAVFLFHGIGGDHLQVSATVHRDLIAWLKRHRADVWVTTLQDALDWAKAHPGGSDARHCDDQEAGRTAACATGGR
;
A
#
# COMPACT_ATOMS: atom_id res chain seq x y z
N MET A 1 0.96 -38.76 -46.59
CA MET A 1 0.33 -37.80 -45.66
C MET A 1 0.68 -38.18 -44.23
N THR A 2 1.73 -37.60 -43.64
CA THR A 2 2.01 -37.63 -42.19
C THR A 2 3.25 -36.75 -41.93
N GLN A 3 3.09 -35.53 -41.41
CA GLN A 3 4.01 -34.82 -40.49
C GLN A 3 3.53 -33.38 -40.13
N PRO A 4 2.38 -33.16 -39.44
CA PRO A 4 2.06 -31.82 -38.89
C PRO A 4 2.58 -31.59 -37.46
N ARG A 5 2.86 -32.66 -36.69
CA ARG A 5 3.16 -32.55 -35.24
C ARG A 5 4.60 -32.14 -34.90
N ALA A 6 5.59 -32.48 -35.72
CA ALA A 6 7.01 -32.17 -35.45
C ALA A 6 7.33 -30.66 -35.62
N HIS A 7 6.72 -30.00 -36.61
CA HIS A 7 6.93 -28.56 -36.86
C HIS A 7 6.30 -27.65 -35.78
N ALA A 8 5.16 -28.05 -35.18
CA ALA A 8 4.51 -27.25 -34.14
C ALA A 8 5.33 -27.19 -32.83
N SER A 9 6.03 -28.27 -32.48
CA SER A 9 6.93 -28.36 -31.32
C SER A 9 8.13 -27.42 -31.44
N ALA A 10 8.80 -27.43 -32.61
CA ALA A 10 10.00 -26.62 -32.85
C ALA A 10 9.73 -25.10 -32.83
N THR A 11 8.60 -24.65 -33.40
CA THR A 11 8.21 -23.23 -33.41
C THR A 11 7.88 -22.71 -32.01
N GLY A 12 7.24 -23.54 -31.17
CA GLY A 12 6.96 -23.19 -29.77
C GLY A 12 8.23 -23.01 -28.94
N ILE A 13 9.20 -23.91 -29.10
CA ILE A 13 10.51 -23.83 -28.44
C ILE A 13 11.29 -22.58 -28.90
N ALA A 14 11.31 -22.32 -30.21
CA ALA A 14 11.95 -21.13 -30.76
C ALA A 14 11.32 -19.84 -30.23
N PHE A 15 9.99 -19.78 -30.15
CA PHE A 15 9.28 -18.61 -29.63
C PHE A 15 9.57 -18.41 -28.13
N ALA A 16 9.51 -19.45 -27.31
CA ALA A 16 9.82 -19.37 -25.88
C ALA A 16 11.27 -18.90 -25.64
N ALA A 17 12.23 -19.39 -26.44
CA ALA A 17 13.60 -18.92 -26.40
C ALA A 17 13.68 -17.42 -26.71
N VAL A 18 13.09 -16.96 -27.83
CA VAL A 18 13.12 -15.53 -28.20
C VAL A 18 12.43 -14.65 -27.15
N THR A 19 11.35 -15.11 -26.52
CA THR A 19 10.68 -14.40 -25.42
C THR A 19 11.58 -14.23 -24.20
N SER A 20 12.50 -15.14 -23.90
CA SER A 20 13.42 -14.98 -22.75
C SER A 20 14.36 -13.78 -22.90
N LEU A 21 14.69 -13.39 -24.14
CA LEU A 21 15.47 -12.18 -24.41
C LEU A 21 14.74 -10.93 -23.89
N TYR A 22 13.41 -10.86 -24.06
CA TYR A 22 12.60 -9.71 -23.64
C TYR A 22 12.74 -9.40 -22.17
N PHE A 23 12.71 -10.46 -21.35
CA PHE A 23 13.01 -10.37 -19.94
C PHE A 23 14.43 -9.87 -19.69
N ALA A 24 15.43 -10.49 -20.33
CA ALA A 24 16.84 -10.17 -20.11
C ALA A 24 17.18 -8.70 -20.41
N TRP A 25 16.79 -8.17 -21.57
CA TRP A 25 17.11 -6.77 -21.87
C TRP A 25 16.21 -5.80 -21.10
N GLY A 26 14.97 -6.16 -20.78
CA GLY A 26 14.09 -5.34 -19.93
C GLY A 26 14.67 -5.17 -18.54
N PHE A 27 15.11 -6.29 -17.96
CA PHE A 27 15.85 -6.33 -16.71
C PHE A 27 17.10 -5.45 -16.76
N ILE A 28 18.01 -5.69 -17.71
CA ILE A 28 19.28 -4.93 -17.82
C ILE A 28 19.04 -3.44 -18.08
N THR A 29 18.05 -3.09 -18.90
CA THR A 29 17.75 -1.68 -19.21
C THR A 29 17.28 -0.95 -17.95
N SER A 30 16.42 -1.56 -17.13
CA SER A 30 15.96 -0.94 -15.88
C SER A 30 17.03 -0.87 -14.77
N LEU A 31 18.14 -1.60 -14.90
CA LEU A 31 19.27 -1.47 -13.99
C LEU A 31 20.03 -0.16 -14.15
N ILE A 32 19.77 0.59 -15.23
CA ILE A 32 20.36 1.92 -15.40
C ILE A 32 19.91 2.89 -14.30
N ASP A 33 18.67 2.77 -13.82
CA ASP A 33 18.10 3.67 -12.82
C ASP A 33 18.89 3.62 -11.49
N PRO A 34 19.05 2.46 -10.83
CA PRO A 34 19.90 2.36 -9.63
C PRO A 34 21.38 2.58 -9.92
N LEU A 35 21.87 2.27 -11.13
CA LEU A 35 23.26 2.52 -11.48
C LEU A 35 23.58 4.02 -11.51
N VAL A 36 22.71 4.86 -12.09
CA VAL A 36 22.87 6.32 -12.13
C VAL A 36 23.01 6.89 -10.72
N ALA A 37 22.17 6.42 -9.79
CA ALA A 37 22.25 6.81 -8.38
C ALA A 37 23.58 6.35 -7.73
N SER A 38 24.03 5.13 -8.02
CA SER A 38 25.28 4.57 -7.49
C SER A 38 26.53 5.33 -7.99
N VAL A 39 26.66 5.53 -9.31
CA VAL A 39 27.82 6.21 -9.90
C VAL A 39 27.90 7.68 -9.52
N ARG A 40 26.74 8.34 -9.27
CA ARG A 40 26.71 9.71 -8.73
C ARG A 40 27.47 9.79 -7.41
N GLY A 41 27.19 8.88 -6.48
CA GLY A 41 27.86 8.81 -5.17
C GLY A 41 29.33 8.44 -5.29
N ILE A 42 29.65 7.36 -6.01
CA ILE A 42 31.01 6.78 -6.10
C ILE A 42 32.03 7.72 -6.76
N PHE A 43 31.59 8.44 -7.79
CA PHE A 43 32.44 9.38 -8.55
C PHE A 43 32.21 10.84 -8.15
N THR A 44 31.44 11.08 -7.07
CA THR A 44 31.13 12.43 -6.56
C THR A 44 30.70 13.39 -7.68
N LEU A 45 29.70 12.97 -8.45
CA LEU A 45 29.23 13.66 -9.64
C LEU A 45 28.07 14.61 -9.32
N THR A 46 27.93 15.68 -10.09
CA THR A 46 26.67 16.46 -10.10
C THR A 46 25.53 15.66 -10.74
N ASN A 47 24.28 16.07 -10.54
CA ASN A 47 23.13 15.40 -11.18
C ASN A 47 23.23 15.46 -12.70
N PHE A 48 23.69 16.58 -13.27
CA PHE A 48 23.97 16.67 -14.70
C PHE A 48 24.99 15.62 -15.17
N GLN A 49 26.11 15.48 -14.45
CA GLN A 49 27.18 14.55 -14.80
C GLN A 49 26.74 13.09 -14.67
N ALA A 50 25.98 12.75 -13.62
CA ALA A 50 25.43 11.40 -13.42
C ALA A 50 24.52 10.99 -14.58
N GLN A 51 23.73 11.92 -15.12
CA GLN A 51 22.84 11.68 -16.26
C GLN A 51 23.59 11.47 -17.59
N ALA A 52 24.92 11.68 -17.64
CA ALA A 52 25.74 11.23 -18.77
C ALA A 52 25.70 9.70 -18.94
N SER A 53 25.43 8.94 -17.87
CA SER A 53 25.23 7.48 -17.94
C SER A 53 23.98 7.13 -18.76
N ALA A 54 22.86 7.83 -18.52
CA ALA A 54 21.65 7.70 -19.32
C ALA A 54 21.90 8.15 -20.76
N PHE A 55 22.62 9.25 -20.96
CA PHE A 55 23.02 9.71 -22.29
C PHE A 55 23.79 8.63 -23.06
N ALA A 56 24.85 8.07 -22.48
CA ALA A 56 25.68 7.06 -23.13
C ALA A 56 24.87 5.81 -23.49
N PHE A 57 24.00 5.33 -22.59
CA PHE A 57 23.16 4.18 -22.86
C PHE A 57 22.15 4.45 -23.99
N PHE A 58 21.38 5.54 -23.90
CA PHE A 58 20.31 5.80 -24.87
C PHE A 58 20.82 6.34 -26.22
N ALA A 59 22.03 6.92 -26.26
CA ALA A 59 22.69 7.29 -27.51
C ALA A 59 22.91 6.10 -28.45
N ALA A 60 23.09 4.89 -27.90
CA ALA A 60 23.23 3.67 -28.69
C ALA A 60 22.01 3.38 -29.56
N TYR A 61 20.79 3.69 -29.11
CA TYR A 61 19.60 3.54 -29.94
C TYR A 61 19.61 4.48 -31.15
N GLY A 62 20.06 5.72 -30.97
CA GLY A 62 20.17 6.69 -32.07
C GLY A 62 21.25 6.30 -33.09
N ILE A 63 22.39 5.81 -32.62
CA ILE A 63 23.56 5.55 -33.46
C ILE A 63 23.51 4.14 -34.09
N PHE A 64 23.02 3.14 -33.36
CA PHE A 64 23.21 1.73 -33.70
C PHE A 64 21.96 1.01 -34.21
N SER A 65 20.76 1.61 -34.14
CA SER A 65 19.52 0.97 -34.63
C SER A 65 19.55 0.60 -36.12
N PHE A 66 19.97 1.53 -36.99
CA PHE A 66 20.07 1.27 -38.43
C PHE A 66 21.24 0.33 -38.80
N PRO A 67 22.46 0.50 -38.25
CA PRO A 67 23.53 -0.49 -38.40
C PRO A 67 23.09 -1.90 -38.02
N ALA A 68 22.39 -2.06 -36.88
CA ALA A 68 21.86 -3.34 -36.44
C ALA A 68 20.88 -3.94 -37.46
N ALA A 69 19.95 -3.16 -38.00
CA ALA A 69 18.99 -3.62 -39.01
C ALA A 69 19.68 -4.17 -40.28
N VAL A 70 20.72 -3.51 -40.77
CA VAL A 70 21.51 -4.00 -41.91
C VAL A 70 22.27 -5.26 -41.56
N LEU A 71 22.86 -5.32 -40.36
CA LEU A 71 23.62 -6.47 -39.91
C LEU A 71 22.73 -7.72 -39.79
N ILE A 72 21.49 -7.56 -39.33
CA ILE A 72 20.47 -8.61 -39.27
C ILE A 72 20.09 -9.13 -40.66
N ALA A 73 19.89 -8.22 -41.62
CA ALA A 73 19.60 -8.61 -43.00
C ALA A 73 20.74 -9.39 -43.66
N ARG A 74 22.00 -9.16 -43.25
CA ARG A 74 23.19 -9.86 -43.76
C ARG A 74 23.50 -11.18 -43.04
N MET A 75 23.39 -11.19 -41.71
CA MET A 75 23.84 -12.33 -40.89
C MET A 75 22.72 -13.30 -40.54
N GLY A 76 21.46 -12.87 -40.69
CA GLY A 76 20.29 -13.61 -40.23
C GLY A 76 20.09 -13.51 -38.71
N PRO A 77 18.87 -13.79 -38.22
CA PRO A 77 18.43 -13.42 -36.88
C PRO A 77 19.25 -14.09 -35.76
N VAL A 78 19.59 -15.37 -35.89
CA VAL A 78 20.30 -16.09 -34.82
C VAL A 78 21.73 -15.58 -34.64
N ARG A 79 22.47 -15.39 -35.73
CA ARG A 79 23.85 -14.89 -35.66
C ARG A 79 23.86 -13.46 -35.12
N SER A 80 22.85 -12.67 -35.47
CA SER A 80 22.66 -11.33 -34.90
C SER A 80 22.38 -11.35 -33.40
N ILE A 81 21.53 -12.26 -32.91
CA ILE A 81 21.29 -12.42 -31.46
C ILE A 81 22.58 -12.78 -30.72
N VAL A 82 23.35 -13.75 -31.22
CA VAL A 82 24.61 -14.17 -30.58
C VAL A 82 25.65 -13.05 -30.61
N THR A 83 25.75 -12.31 -31.73
CA THR A 83 26.65 -11.16 -31.85
C THR A 83 26.27 -10.05 -30.87
N ALA A 84 24.97 -9.76 -30.75
CA ALA A 84 24.45 -8.78 -29.83
C ALA A 84 24.75 -9.17 -28.37
N LEU A 85 24.51 -10.42 -27.97
CA LEU A 85 24.86 -10.93 -26.65
C LEU A 85 26.38 -10.87 -26.39
N GLY A 86 27.20 -11.17 -27.39
CA GLY A 86 28.66 -11.02 -27.30
C GLY A 86 29.10 -9.57 -27.09
N MET A 87 28.49 -8.61 -27.79
CA MET A 87 28.71 -7.18 -27.56
C MET A 87 28.32 -6.77 -26.14
N MET A 88 27.19 -7.28 -25.63
CA MET A 88 26.74 -7.02 -24.26
C MET A 88 27.71 -7.58 -23.22
N VAL A 89 28.21 -8.80 -23.41
CA VAL A 89 29.28 -9.38 -22.59
C VAL A 89 30.52 -8.50 -22.61
N GLY A 90 30.95 -8.03 -23.79
CA GLY A 90 32.06 -7.08 -23.91
C GLY A 90 31.82 -5.77 -23.15
N GLY A 91 30.60 -5.23 -23.19
CA GLY A 91 30.20 -4.06 -22.41
C GLY A 91 30.26 -4.30 -20.90
N CYS A 92 29.82 -5.47 -20.43
CA CYS A 92 29.92 -5.85 -19.01
C CYS A 92 31.38 -6.01 -18.56
N LEU A 93 32.24 -6.66 -19.36
CA LEU A 93 33.67 -6.79 -19.07
C LEU A 93 34.37 -5.43 -19.04
N LEU A 94 34.02 -4.54 -19.96
CA LEU A 94 34.54 -3.17 -19.94
C LEU A 94 34.06 -2.39 -18.70
N MET A 95 32.84 -2.64 -18.23
CA MET A 95 32.34 -2.05 -16.99
C MET A 95 33.09 -2.54 -15.75
N LEU A 96 33.34 -3.85 -15.66
CA LEU A 96 34.17 -4.45 -14.60
C LEU A 96 35.58 -3.82 -14.58
N ALA A 97 36.20 -3.65 -15.75
CA ALA A 97 37.48 -2.95 -15.86
C ALA A 97 37.37 -1.48 -15.45
N ALA A 98 36.31 -0.77 -15.86
CA ALA A 98 36.08 0.63 -15.57
C ALA A 98 35.90 0.91 -14.06
N ALA A 99 35.18 0.03 -13.35
CA ALA A 99 34.97 0.10 -11.91
C ALA A 99 36.30 -0.09 -11.16
N ASN A 100 37.09 -1.09 -11.54
CA ASN A 100 38.40 -1.36 -10.93
C ASN A 100 39.45 -0.27 -11.20
N LEU A 101 39.37 0.40 -12.36
CA LEU A 101 40.24 1.53 -12.71
C LEU A 101 39.72 2.88 -12.19
N ALA A 102 38.50 2.92 -11.63
CA ALA A 102 37.81 4.13 -11.20
C ALA A 102 37.78 5.25 -12.28
N VAL A 103 37.51 4.89 -13.54
CA VAL A 103 37.42 5.85 -14.66
C VAL A 103 36.00 5.97 -15.18
N TYR A 104 35.34 7.10 -14.90
CA TYR A 104 33.95 7.35 -15.33
C TYR A 104 33.76 7.31 -16.85
N THR A 105 34.72 7.77 -17.65
CA THR A 105 34.62 7.70 -19.12
C THR A 105 34.57 6.26 -19.64
N LEU A 106 35.27 5.32 -18.98
CA LEU A 106 35.20 3.90 -19.32
C LEU A 106 33.84 3.29 -18.92
N VAL A 107 33.22 3.77 -17.83
CA VAL A 107 31.84 3.43 -17.47
C VAL A 107 30.89 3.83 -18.60
N LEU A 108 31.01 5.06 -19.11
CA LEU A 108 30.17 5.53 -20.22
C LEU A 108 30.36 4.69 -21.49
N LEU A 109 31.61 4.32 -21.82
CA LEU A 109 31.90 3.47 -22.99
C LEU A 109 31.33 2.05 -22.81
N GLY A 110 31.45 1.47 -21.61
CA GLY A 110 30.85 0.18 -21.27
C GLY A 110 29.33 0.19 -21.39
N LEU A 111 28.66 1.24 -20.89
CA LEU A 111 27.22 1.42 -21.04
C LEU A 111 26.79 1.55 -22.50
N PHE A 112 27.52 2.35 -23.29
CA PHE A 112 27.23 2.51 -24.71
C PHE A 112 27.37 1.19 -25.49
N LEU A 113 28.42 0.41 -25.22
CA LEU A 113 28.64 -0.89 -25.86
C LEU A 113 27.57 -1.92 -25.46
N LEU A 114 27.24 -1.97 -24.16
CA LEU A 114 26.16 -2.81 -23.63
C LEU A 114 24.82 -2.46 -24.27
N ALA A 115 24.48 -1.16 -24.33
CA ALA A 115 23.26 -0.67 -24.94
C ALA A 115 23.20 -0.93 -26.44
N SER A 116 24.33 -0.84 -27.16
CA SER A 116 24.39 -1.18 -28.59
C SER A 116 24.00 -2.63 -28.85
N GLY A 117 24.43 -3.55 -27.98
CA GLY A 117 23.99 -4.95 -28.01
C GLY A 117 22.48 -5.09 -27.73
N ILE A 118 21.93 -4.36 -26.75
CA ILE A 118 20.48 -4.35 -26.48
C ILE A 118 19.69 -3.81 -27.67
N THR A 119 20.12 -2.71 -28.28
CA THR A 119 19.51 -2.15 -29.49
C THR A 119 19.48 -3.20 -30.59
N MET A 120 20.59 -3.90 -30.82
CA MET A 120 20.66 -4.97 -31.82
C MET A 120 19.73 -6.15 -31.49
N LEU A 121 19.62 -6.55 -30.21
CA LEU A 121 18.66 -7.56 -29.78
C LEU A 121 17.23 -7.13 -30.07
N GLN A 122 16.83 -5.89 -29.78
CA GLN A 122 15.47 -5.41 -30.01
C GLN A 122 15.11 -5.37 -31.49
N VAL A 123 16.03 -4.89 -32.35
CA VAL A 123 15.84 -4.86 -33.80
C VAL A 123 15.70 -6.28 -34.37
N THR A 124 16.34 -7.28 -33.73
CA THR A 124 16.28 -8.68 -34.18
C THR A 124 15.08 -9.44 -33.62
N ALA A 125 14.83 -9.33 -32.31
CA ALA A 125 13.88 -10.15 -31.57
C ALA A 125 12.43 -9.77 -31.86
N ASN A 126 12.14 -8.48 -32.08
CA ASN A 126 10.78 -7.99 -32.37
C ASN A 126 10.18 -8.61 -33.65
N PRO A 127 10.84 -8.54 -34.82
CA PRO A 127 10.36 -9.22 -36.02
C PRO A 127 10.34 -10.74 -35.88
N LEU A 128 11.33 -11.32 -35.18
CA LEU A 128 11.44 -12.77 -35.01
C LEU A 128 10.28 -13.32 -34.16
N ALA A 129 9.97 -12.71 -33.01
CA ALA A 129 8.85 -13.09 -32.15
C ALA A 129 7.50 -12.98 -32.87
N ALA A 130 7.32 -11.92 -33.66
CA ALA A 130 6.15 -11.74 -34.51
C ALA A 130 6.04 -12.83 -35.59
N GLY A 131 7.16 -13.23 -36.20
CA GLY A 131 7.23 -14.21 -37.29
C GLY A 131 7.19 -15.69 -36.89
N LEU A 132 7.45 -16.04 -35.62
CA LEU A 132 7.49 -17.43 -35.13
C LEU A 132 6.08 -18.01 -34.91
N GLY A 133 5.39 -18.36 -35.98
CA GLY A 133 4.09 -19.05 -35.97
C GLY A 133 3.08 -18.44 -36.94
N GLU A 134 1.80 -18.83 -36.82
CA GLU A 134 0.75 -18.36 -37.74
C GLU A 134 0.64 -16.82 -37.75
N PRO A 135 0.53 -16.18 -38.93
CA PRO A 135 0.43 -14.72 -39.06
C PRO A 135 -0.71 -14.10 -38.25
N ARG A 136 -1.86 -14.79 -38.18
CA ARG A 136 -3.07 -14.33 -37.47
C ARG A 136 -2.87 -14.13 -35.96
N ARG A 137 -1.85 -14.76 -35.36
CA ARG A 137 -1.51 -14.64 -33.92
C ARG A 137 -0.23 -13.83 -33.65
N SER A 138 0.31 -13.14 -34.66
CA SER A 138 1.54 -12.34 -34.55
C SER A 138 1.46 -11.28 -33.45
N HIS A 139 0.37 -10.51 -33.39
CA HIS A 139 0.16 -9.50 -32.36
C HIS A 139 0.17 -10.09 -30.94
N PHE A 140 -0.51 -11.22 -30.73
CA PHE A 140 -0.54 -11.89 -29.42
C PHE A 140 0.85 -12.32 -28.96
N ARG A 141 1.65 -12.92 -29.85
CA ARG A 141 3.03 -13.35 -29.56
C ARG A 141 3.94 -12.18 -29.18
N LEU A 142 3.83 -11.08 -29.93
CA LEU A 142 4.61 -9.88 -29.64
C LEU A 142 4.18 -9.27 -28.30
N THR A 143 2.87 -9.13 -28.04
CA THR A 143 2.34 -8.61 -26.77
C THR A 143 2.74 -9.48 -25.58
N LEU A 144 2.68 -10.81 -25.72
CA LEU A 144 3.13 -11.74 -24.69
C LEU A 144 4.63 -11.55 -24.39
N SER A 145 5.45 -11.44 -25.43
CA SER A 145 6.89 -11.21 -25.24
C SER A 145 7.18 -9.87 -24.57
N GLN A 146 6.43 -8.82 -24.92
CA GLN A 146 6.51 -7.51 -24.27
C GLN A 146 6.06 -7.55 -22.80
N THR A 147 5.20 -8.48 -22.39
CA THR A 147 4.87 -8.68 -20.97
C THR A 147 6.07 -9.19 -20.18
N PHE A 148 6.88 -10.08 -20.76
CA PHE A 148 8.14 -10.53 -20.14
C PHE A 148 9.16 -9.39 -20.04
N ASN A 149 9.18 -8.48 -21.01
CA ASN A 149 9.95 -7.25 -20.89
C ASN A 149 9.50 -6.40 -19.69
N SER A 150 8.19 -6.17 -19.55
CA SER A 150 7.65 -5.44 -18.40
C SER A 150 7.92 -6.11 -17.06
N LEU A 151 7.92 -7.45 -17.02
CA LEU A 151 8.32 -8.20 -15.83
C LEU A 151 9.80 -7.97 -15.50
N GLY A 152 10.67 -7.96 -16.51
CA GLY A 152 12.09 -7.64 -16.34
C GLY A 152 12.29 -6.24 -15.77
N THR A 153 11.61 -5.22 -16.32
CA THR A 153 11.70 -3.83 -15.83
C THR A 153 11.13 -3.64 -14.42
N PHE A 154 10.21 -4.50 -13.98
CA PHE A 154 9.67 -4.47 -12.61
C PHE A 154 10.66 -5.06 -11.61
N ILE A 155 11.28 -6.19 -11.95
CA ILE A 155 12.23 -6.90 -11.06
C ILE A 155 13.59 -6.20 -11.01
N GLY A 156 14.00 -5.58 -12.12
CA GLY A 156 15.30 -4.93 -12.26
C GLY A 156 15.64 -3.96 -11.13
N PRO A 157 14.82 -2.94 -10.84
CA PRO A 157 15.12 -1.99 -9.77
C PRO A 157 15.18 -2.63 -8.37
N LEU A 158 14.38 -3.67 -8.08
CA LEU A 158 14.44 -4.37 -6.79
C LEU A 158 15.80 -5.02 -6.56
N LEU A 159 16.29 -5.77 -7.56
CA LEU A 159 17.59 -6.43 -7.48
C LEU A 159 18.73 -5.44 -7.66
N GLY A 160 18.59 -4.50 -8.59
CA GLY A 160 19.59 -3.47 -8.90
C GLY A 160 19.84 -2.55 -7.72
N ALA A 161 18.81 -2.09 -7.01
CA ALA A 161 19.00 -1.32 -5.78
C ALA A 161 19.68 -2.16 -4.69
N HIS A 162 19.34 -3.45 -4.58
CA HIS A 162 20.01 -4.33 -3.63
C HIS A 162 21.52 -4.49 -3.92
N LEU A 163 21.88 -4.61 -5.21
CA LEU A 163 23.26 -4.83 -5.65
C LEU A 163 24.10 -3.56 -5.74
N PHE A 164 23.53 -2.45 -6.25
CA PHE A 164 24.27 -1.22 -6.56
C PHE A 164 24.24 -0.15 -5.46
N LEU A 165 23.24 -0.16 -4.58
CA LEU A 165 23.00 0.94 -3.63
C LEU A 165 23.23 0.57 -2.16
N ARG A 166 23.55 -0.71 -1.87
CA ARG A 166 23.84 -1.16 -0.51
C ARG A 166 25.13 -0.50 0.00
N GLY A 167 25.02 0.29 1.07
CA GLY A 167 26.18 0.95 1.70
C GLY A 167 26.77 2.12 0.89
N VAL A 168 26.03 2.65 -0.09
CA VAL A 168 26.49 3.76 -0.98
C VAL A 168 26.00 5.13 -0.48
N GLU A 169 25.60 5.26 0.78
CA GLU A 169 25.11 6.53 1.32
C GLU A 169 26.25 7.51 1.59
N VAL A 170 26.55 8.33 0.58
CA VAL A 170 27.35 9.53 0.71
C VAL A 170 26.39 10.72 0.65
N LYS A 171 25.97 11.22 1.83
CA LYS A 171 25.24 12.49 1.90
C LYS A 171 26.21 13.64 1.59
N ASP A 172 25.74 14.66 0.88
CA ASP A 172 26.56 15.82 0.50
C ASP A 172 27.22 16.44 1.75
N GLY A 173 28.56 16.45 1.77
CA GLY A 173 29.36 16.92 2.92
C GLY A 173 30.05 15.82 3.75
N THR A 174 29.81 14.54 3.46
CA THR A 174 30.55 13.42 4.06
C THR A 174 31.85 13.12 3.29
N VAL A 175 32.96 12.90 4.01
CA VAL A 175 34.24 12.55 3.39
C VAL A 175 34.16 11.09 2.91
N VAL A 176 34.11 10.89 1.59
CA VAL A 176 34.22 9.55 0.99
C VAL A 176 35.63 9.04 1.24
N ASN A 177 35.76 8.04 2.12
CA ASN A 177 37.02 7.35 2.34
C ASN A 177 37.19 6.19 1.33
N ASP A 178 38.42 5.72 1.13
CA ASP A 178 38.73 4.66 0.16
C ASP A 178 38.00 3.35 0.45
N ALA A 179 37.63 3.09 1.72
CA ALA A 179 36.90 1.89 2.12
C ALA A 179 35.43 1.90 1.64
N VAL A 180 34.72 3.03 1.79
CA VAL A 180 33.34 3.21 1.28
C VAL A 180 33.33 3.11 -0.25
N ARG A 181 34.35 3.69 -0.91
CA ARG A 181 34.51 3.60 -2.36
C ARG A 181 34.74 2.16 -2.82
N ALA A 182 35.61 1.41 -2.14
CA ALA A 182 35.88 0.00 -2.44
C ALA A 182 34.64 -0.90 -2.25
N GLN A 183 33.86 -0.65 -1.20
CA GLN A 183 32.62 -1.39 -0.95
C GLN A 183 31.55 -1.12 -2.02
N ALA A 184 31.39 0.14 -2.42
CA ALA A 184 30.45 0.52 -3.47
C ALA A 184 30.86 -0.02 -4.86
N LEU A 185 32.17 -0.01 -5.18
CA LEU A 185 32.71 -0.61 -6.40
C LEU A 185 32.53 -2.14 -6.42
N SER A 186 32.67 -2.81 -5.28
CA SER A 186 32.39 -4.25 -5.15
C SER A 186 30.93 -4.59 -5.47
N GLY A 187 29.98 -3.71 -5.13
CA GLY A 187 28.57 -3.86 -5.55
C GLY A 187 28.39 -3.85 -7.06
N ILE A 188 29.03 -2.88 -7.74
CA ILE A 188 29.04 -2.79 -9.21
C ILE A 188 29.71 -4.02 -9.83
N ASP A 189 30.87 -4.44 -9.32
CA ASP A 189 31.61 -5.60 -9.82
C ASP A 189 30.79 -6.88 -9.71
N ASN A 190 30.20 -7.14 -8.55
CA ASN A 190 29.36 -8.31 -8.33
C ASN A 190 28.15 -8.30 -9.29
N ALA A 191 27.47 -7.17 -9.43
CA ALA A 191 26.33 -7.05 -10.33
C ALA A 191 26.72 -7.34 -11.79
N TYR A 192 27.77 -6.70 -12.29
CA TYR A 192 28.21 -6.85 -13.68
C TYR A 192 28.85 -8.21 -13.95
N PHE A 193 29.47 -8.85 -12.96
CA PHE A 193 29.93 -10.23 -13.07
C PHE A 193 28.76 -11.20 -13.29
N TRP A 194 27.70 -11.11 -12.47
CA TRP A 194 26.52 -11.96 -12.62
C TRP A 194 25.76 -11.68 -13.93
N ILE A 195 25.63 -10.41 -14.32
CA ILE A 195 25.02 -10.03 -15.61
C ILE A 195 25.86 -10.59 -16.77
N CYS A 196 27.19 -10.49 -16.70
CA CYS A 196 28.09 -11.05 -17.70
C CYS A 196 27.91 -12.57 -17.83
N GLY A 197 27.87 -13.29 -16.69
CA GLY A 197 27.61 -14.73 -16.65
C GLY A 197 26.25 -15.11 -17.25
N LEU A 198 25.19 -14.37 -16.90
CA LEU A 198 23.85 -14.57 -17.46
C LEU A 198 23.83 -14.37 -18.98
N LEU A 199 24.48 -13.31 -19.49
CA LEU A 199 24.54 -13.01 -20.91
C LEU A 199 25.36 -14.02 -21.69
N ALA A 200 26.49 -14.47 -21.13
CA ALA A 200 27.30 -15.53 -21.70
C ALA A 200 26.52 -16.86 -21.76
N ALA A 201 25.82 -17.23 -20.69
CA ALA A 201 24.95 -18.39 -20.67
C ALA A 201 23.83 -18.29 -21.71
N MET A 202 23.22 -17.11 -21.85
CA MET A 202 22.22 -16.85 -22.89
C MET A 202 22.83 -16.98 -24.30
N ALA A 203 24.05 -16.47 -24.52
CA ALA A 203 24.73 -16.56 -25.81
C ALA A 203 24.99 -18.03 -26.19
N VAL A 204 25.46 -18.83 -25.23
CA VAL A 204 25.64 -20.28 -25.39
C VAL A 204 24.29 -20.96 -25.66
N PHE A 205 23.25 -20.62 -24.89
CA PHE A 205 21.90 -21.17 -25.07
C PHE A 205 21.34 -20.91 -26.48
N PHE A 206 21.45 -19.68 -26.98
CA PHE A 206 21.02 -19.33 -28.34
C PHE A 206 21.90 -19.94 -29.42
N TRP A 207 23.20 -20.09 -29.16
CA TRP A 207 24.09 -20.82 -30.04
C TRP A 207 23.70 -22.29 -30.13
N LEU A 208 23.33 -22.94 -29.03
CA LEU A 208 22.85 -24.33 -29.02
C LEU A 208 21.52 -24.47 -29.77
N LEU A 209 20.58 -23.55 -29.56
CA LEU A 209 19.27 -23.53 -30.22
C LEU A 209 19.28 -22.99 -31.66
N ARG A 210 20.47 -22.64 -32.20
CA ARG A 210 20.59 -21.97 -33.50
C ARG A 210 19.86 -22.66 -34.65
N ARG A 211 19.91 -23.99 -34.67
CA ARG A 211 19.28 -24.81 -35.74
C ARG A 211 17.76 -24.80 -35.61
N VAL A 212 17.24 -24.86 -34.39
CA VAL A 212 15.80 -24.84 -34.10
C VAL A 212 15.20 -23.48 -34.45
N ILE A 213 15.85 -22.40 -34.05
CA ILE A 213 15.39 -21.04 -34.31
C ILE A 213 15.50 -20.71 -35.80
N ALA A 214 16.62 -21.04 -36.44
CA ALA A 214 16.79 -20.77 -37.88
C ALA A 214 15.80 -21.55 -38.75
N ALA A 215 15.43 -22.79 -38.37
CA ALA A 215 14.45 -23.58 -39.09
C ALA A 215 13.00 -23.06 -38.92
N ALA A 216 12.71 -22.40 -37.81
CA ALA A 216 11.39 -21.82 -37.53
C ALA A 216 11.26 -20.35 -37.97
N ALA A 217 12.39 -19.66 -38.17
CA ALA A 217 12.40 -18.25 -38.54
C ALA A 217 11.86 -18.03 -39.96
N PRO A 218 11.09 -16.94 -40.18
CA PRO A 218 10.67 -16.57 -41.53
C PRO A 218 11.89 -16.23 -42.42
N PRO A 219 11.78 -16.37 -43.76
CA PRO A 219 12.83 -15.98 -44.68
C PRO A 219 13.24 -14.52 -44.45
N ALA A 220 14.55 -14.26 -44.42
CA ALA A 220 15.06 -12.90 -44.29
C ALA A 220 14.61 -12.04 -45.48
N GLY A 221 14.12 -10.83 -45.21
CA GLY A 221 13.80 -9.84 -46.23
C GLY A 221 15.04 -9.39 -46.99
N GLN A 222 14.86 -8.81 -48.18
CA GLN A 222 15.99 -8.30 -48.97
C GLN A 222 16.71 -7.15 -48.24
N PRO A 223 18.05 -7.13 -48.22
CA PRO A 223 18.80 -6.08 -47.55
C PRO A 223 18.63 -4.74 -48.27
N ALA A 224 18.10 -3.73 -47.56
CA ALA A 224 18.03 -2.35 -48.04
C ALA A 224 19.17 -1.51 -47.43
N PRO A 225 19.79 -0.57 -48.19
CA PRO A 225 20.78 0.36 -47.64
C PRO A 225 20.18 1.29 -46.58
N ILE A 226 20.97 1.66 -45.56
CA ILE A 226 20.55 2.56 -44.46
C ILE A 226 19.93 3.85 -45.01
N GLY A 227 20.61 4.50 -45.96
CA GLY A 227 20.15 5.75 -46.55
C GLY A 227 18.79 5.64 -47.24
N GLN A 228 18.45 4.48 -47.80
CA GLN A 228 17.16 4.25 -48.46
C GLN A 228 16.02 4.02 -47.45
N LEU A 229 16.28 3.32 -46.35
CA LEU A 229 15.31 3.14 -45.27
C LEU A 229 15.04 4.47 -44.56
N PHE A 230 16.11 5.22 -44.28
CA PHE A 230 16.04 6.52 -43.62
C PHE A 230 15.31 7.56 -44.47
N SER A 231 15.64 7.67 -45.76
CA SER A 231 14.99 8.62 -46.67
C SER A 231 13.50 8.33 -46.84
N LYS A 232 13.12 7.04 -46.94
CA LYS A 232 11.71 6.61 -46.99
C LYS A 232 10.95 7.00 -45.73
N ALA A 233 11.55 6.82 -44.55
CA ALA A 233 10.93 7.21 -43.29
C ALA A 233 10.73 8.74 -43.20
N LEU A 234 11.76 9.53 -43.54
CA LEU A 234 11.67 11.00 -43.52
C LEU A 234 10.66 11.56 -44.52
N ALA A 235 10.39 10.86 -45.63
CA ALA A 235 9.36 11.25 -46.59
C ALA A 235 7.93 11.13 -46.02
N SER A 236 7.74 10.40 -44.92
CA SER A 236 6.41 10.23 -44.32
C SER A 236 6.15 11.17 -43.16
N ARG A 237 5.16 12.06 -43.32
CA ARG A 237 4.70 12.96 -42.25
C ARG A 237 4.35 12.24 -40.94
N TRP A 238 3.74 11.05 -41.03
CA TRP A 238 3.32 10.28 -39.87
C TRP A 238 4.49 9.61 -39.19
N ALA A 239 5.50 9.16 -39.94
CA ALA A 239 6.74 8.65 -39.35
C ALA A 239 7.49 9.76 -38.60
N LEU A 240 7.56 10.98 -39.16
CA LEU A 240 8.17 12.12 -38.49
C LEU A 240 7.45 12.52 -37.20
N LEU A 241 6.11 12.64 -37.24
CA LEU A 241 5.31 12.99 -36.06
C LEU A 241 5.37 11.89 -34.99
N GLY A 242 5.27 10.62 -35.40
CA GLY A 242 5.41 9.48 -34.51
C GLY A 242 6.80 9.38 -33.88
N GLY A 243 7.85 9.61 -34.66
CA GLY A 243 9.22 9.65 -34.17
C GLY A 243 9.43 10.79 -33.19
N LEU A 244 8.91 11.99 -33.47
CA LEU A 244 8.95 13.10 -32.51
C LEU A 244 8.20 12.76 -31.22
N ALA A 245 7.02 12.13 -31.33
CA ALA A 245 6.24 11.72 -30.15
C ALA A 245 6.99 10.67 -29.31
N ILE A 246 7.62 9.65 -29.93
CA ILE A 246 8.47 8.68 -29.22
C ILE A 246 9.68 9.38 -28.59
N PHE A 247 10.33 10.30 -29.30
CA PHE A 247 11.47 11.05 -28.75
C PHE A 247 11.07 11.84 -27.50
N LEU A 248 9.93 12.52 -27.53
CA LEU A 248 9.43 13.27 -26.38
C LEU A 248 9.03 12.33 -25.23
N TYR A 249 8.27 11.28 -25.54
CA TYR A 249 7.79 10.31 -24.56
C TYR A 249 8.94 9.58 -23.85
N VAL A 250 9.86 8.98 -24.61
CA VAL A 250 10.97 8.21 -24.04
C VAL A 250 11.89 9.14 -23.25
N GLY A 251 12.11 10.37 -23.74
CA GLY A 251 12.81 11.39 -22.98
C GLY A 251 12.21 11.58 -21.59
N ALA A 252 10.89 11.75 -21.50
CA ALA A 252 10.19 11.94 -20.23
C ALA A 252 10.19 10.69 -19.35
N GLU A 253 9.92 9.50 -19.92
CA GLU A 253 9.92 8.22 -19.21
C GLU A 253 11.27 7.94 -18.54
N VAL A 254 12.35 8.04 -19.32
CA VAL A 254 13.70 7.77 -18.86
C VAL A 254 14.14 8.81 -17.83
N ALA A 255 13.89 10.11 -18.09
CA ALA A 255 14.31 11.16 -17.16
C ALA A 255 13.60 11.07 -15.81
N ILE A 256 12.36 10.57 -15.76
CA ILE A 256 11.65 10.29 -14.50
C ILE A 256 12.26 9.07 -13.81
N GLY A 257 12.47 7.97 -14.54
CA GLY A 257 13.04 6.73 -14.00
C GLY A 257 14.44 6.91 -13.41
N THR A 258 15.37 7.51 -14.16
CA THR A 258 16.80 7.57 -13.78
C THR A 258 17.08 8.45 -12.57
N GLN A 259 16.21 9.42 -12.27
CA GLN A 259 16.33 10.25 -11.08
C GLN A 259 15.44 9.79 -9.91
N MET A 260 14.54 8.82 -10.12
CA MET A 260 13.51 8.48 -9.15
C MET A 260 14.09 8.08 -7.79
N ALA A 261 15.13 7.23 -7.77
CA ALA A 261 15.76 6.81 -6.52
C ALA A 261 16.33 8.01 -5.74
N LEU A 262 17.03 8.91 -6.42
CA LEU A 262 17.60 10.12 -5.83
C LEU A 262 16.51 11.10 -5.37
N PHE A 263 15.44 11.25 -6.14
CA PHE A 263 14.28 12.09 -5.80
C PHE A 263 13.52 11.56 -4.57
N LEU A 264 13.30 10.24 -4.47
CA LEU A 264 12.58 9.65 -3.35
C LEU A 264 13.41 9.70 -2.06
N ASN A 265 14.73 9.46 -2.15
CA ASN A 265 15.64 9.55 -1.01
C ASN A 265 15.90 10.99 -0.53
N ASP A 266 15.59 12.01 -1.34
CA ASP A 266 15.78 13.42 -0.96
C ASP A 266 15.02 13.80 0.33
N ASP A 267 15.66 14.62 1.17
CA ASP A 267 15.13 15.00 2.48
C ASP A 267 13.79 15.77 2.38
N ALA A 268 13.54 16.45 1.26
CA ALA A 268 12.28 17.15 1.02
C ALA A 268 11.14 16.23 0.57
N VAL A 269 11.39 14.92 0.39
CA VAL A 269 10.44 13.94 -0.15
C VAL A 269 10.20 12.80 0.83
N TRP A 270 10.99 11.71 0.77
CA TRP A 270 10.87 10.58 1.71
C TRP A 270 12.10 10.40 2.59
N GLY A 271 13.20 11.11 2.37
CA GLY A 271 14.45 10.97 3.14
C GLY A 271 14.24 10.83 4.66
N PRO A 272 13.40 11.66 5.32
CA PRO A 272 13.10 11.56 6.75
C PRO A 272 11.76 10.88 7.08
N SER A 273 11.04 10.31 6.10
CA SER A 273 9.64 9.89 6.27
C SER A 273 9.46 8.37 6.32
N GLU A 274 8.72 7.90 7.33
CA GLU A 274 8.29 6.49 7.43
C GLU A 274 7.02 6.14 6.64
N ALA A 275 6.40 7.13 6.01
CA ALA A 275 5.11 6.96 5.35
C ALA A 275 5.10 5.86 4.26
N PRO A 276 6.16 5.68 3.44
CA PRO A 276 6.20 4.62 2.43
C PRO A 276 6.14 3.21 3.03
N PHE A 277 6.75 2.97 4.19
CA PHE A 277 6.73 1.66 4.86
C PHE A 277 5.35 1.31 5.42
N GLY A 278 4.50 2.30 5.67
CA GLY A 278 3.10 2.12 6.07
C GLY A 278 2.20 1.51 4.99
N ILE A 279 2.64 1.47 3.72
CA ILE A 279 1.91 0.84 2.62
C ILE A 279 2.36 -0.62 2.49
N PRO A 280 1.52 -1.64 2.75
CA PRO A 280 1.97 -3.03 2.95
C PRO A 280 2.83 -3.61 1.83
N LEU A 281 2.43 -3.43 0.57
CA LEU A 281 3.17 -3.98 -0.57
C LEU A 281 4.47 -3.20 -0.84
N LEU A 282 4.40 -1.87 -0.73
CA LEU A 282 5.54 -0.97 -0.96
C LEU A 282 6.58 -1.13 0.15
N GLY A 283 6.17 -1.06 1.42
CA GLY A 283 7.03 -1.28 2.58
C GLY A 283 7.66 -2.66 2.62
N TRP A 284 6.92 -3.72 2.24
CA TRP A 284 7.50 -5.07 2.13
C TRP A 284 8.58 -5.16 1.05
N ALA A 285 8.35 -4.55 -0.12
CA ALA A 285 9.29 -4.59 -1.23
C ALA A 285 10.51 -3.67 -1.03
N MET A 286 10.33 -2.52 -0.38
CA MET A 286 11.42 -1.64 0.04
C MET A 286 12.26 -2.35 1.12
N GLY A 287 11.60 -2.92 2.12
CA GLY A 287 12.23 -3.57 3.27
C GLY A 287 13.01 -2.56 4.11
N SER A 288 12.50 -2.23 5.29
CA SER A 288 13.16 -1.28 6.19
C SER A 288 14.50 -1.83 6.69
N ASP A 289 15.54 -1.03 6.63
CA ASP A 289 16.85 -1.30 7.23
C ASP A 289 16.90 -1.02 8.75
N GLY A 290 15.81 -0.51 9.32
CA GLY A 290 15.68 -0.18 10.74
C GLY A 290 16.15 1.23 11.10
N ILE A 291 16.66 2.00 10.14
CA ILE A 291 17.09 3.39 10.32
C ILE A 291 15.91 4.31 9.99
N PRO A 292 15.60 5.32 10.83
CA PRO A 292 14.54 6.27 10.52
C PRO A 292 14.82 7.04 9.22
N GLY A 293 13.85 7.04 8.31
CA GLY A 293 13.94 7.63 6.99
C GLY A 293 13.90 6.60 5.86
N VAL A 294 13.99 7.08 4.61
CA VAL A 294 14.12 6.21 3.43
C VAL A 294 15.52 6.35 2.87
N SER A 295 16.32 5.30 3.03
CA SER A 295 17.66 5.18 2.46
C SER A 295 17.64 5.18 0.93
N LEU A 296 18.80 5.45 0.32
CA LEU A 296 18.92 5.43 -1.14
C LEU A 296 18.62 4.04 -1.72
N GLN A 297 18.96 2.98 -0.97
CA GLN A 297 18.65 1.61 -1.35
C GLN A 297 17.15 1.34 -1.35
N GLU A 298 16.43 1.75 -0.30
CA GLU A 298 14.98 1.56 -0.19
C GLU A 298 14.22 2.38 -1.24
N ALA A 299 14.64 3.63 -1.45
CA ALA A 299 14.15 4.46 -2.55
C ALA A 299 14.40 3.81 -3.92
N GLY A 300 15.58 3.22 -4.13
CA GLY A 300 15.90 2.46 -5.34
C GLY A 300 14.99 1.27 -5.58
N LYS A 301 14.63 0.52 -4.53
CA LYS A 301 13.66 -0.58 -4.62
C LYS A 301 12.25 -0.05 -4.91
N ALA A 302 11.89 1.12 -4.39
CA ALA A 302 10.59 1.74 -4.68
C ALA A 302 10.40 2.09 -6.17
N VAL A 303 11.48 2.32 -6.93
CA VAL A 303 11.43 2.54 -8.40
C VAL A 303 10.76 1.36 -9.12
N ALA A 304 10.81 0.15 -8.56
CA ALA A 304 10.07 -0.99 -9.10
C ALA A 304 8.57 -0.69 -9.24
N PHE A 305 7.98 0.10 -8.35
CA PHE A 305 6.54 0.42 -8.41
C PHE A 305 6.19 1.40 -9.53
N TYR A 306 7.13 2.23 -9.99
CA TYR A 306 6.97 3.01 -11.21
C TYR A 306 6.81 2.07 -12.43
N TRP A 307 7.75 1.13 -12.58
CA TRP A 307 7.72 0.15 -13.68
C TRP A 307 6.58 -0.89 -13.55
N GLY A 308 6.22 -1.27 -12.33
CA GLY A 308 5.09 -2.14 -12.02
C GLY A 308 3.76 -1.45 -12.31
N GLY A 309 3.64 -0.17 -11.95
CA GLY A 309 2.56 0.70 -12.40
C GLY A 309 2.46 0.73 -13.92
N ALA A 310 3.60 0.83 -14.61
CA ALA A 310 3.61 0.82 -16.07
C ALA A 310 3.14 -0.51 -16.68
N MET A 311 3.53 -1.65 -16.09
CA MET A 311 3.01 -2.95 -16.49
C MET A 311 1.49 -3.03 -16.34
N VAL A 312 0.95 -2.61 -15.19
CA VAL A 312 -0.50 -2.59 -14.93
C VAL A 312 -1.22 -1.61 -15.87
N GLY A 313 -0.63 -0.44 -16.12
CA GLY A 313 -1.18 0.58 -17.00
C GLY A 313 -1.30 0.13 -18.45
N ARG A 314 -0.32 -0.63 -18.96
CA ARG A 314 -0.41 -1.27 -20.30
C ARG A 314 -1.56 -2.26 -20.39
N ALA A 315 -1.77 -3.07 -19.36
CA ALA A 315 -2.86 -4.04 -19.31
C ALA A 315 -4.23 -3.34 -19.27
N LEU A 316 -4.41 -2.35 -18.40
CA LEU A 316 -5.63 -1.56 -18.31
C LEU A 316 -5.88 -0.74 -19.58
N GLY A 317 -4.84 -0.11 -20.12
CA GLY A 317 -4.90 0.67 -21.35
C GLY A 317 -5.34 -0.16 -22.55
N SER A 318 -4.80 -1.38 -22.67
CA SER A 318 -5.21 -2.34 -23.70
C SER A 318 -6.70 -2.73 -23.59
N ALA A 319 -7.22 -2.89 -22.37
CA ALA A 319 -8.65 -3.11 -22.16
C ALA A 319 -9.50 -1.86 -22.48
N LEU A 320 -8.99 -0.65 -22.19
CA LEU A 320 -9.66 0.62 -22.50
C LEU A 320 -9.70 0.93 -24.00
N LEU A 321 -8.69 0.51 -24.77
CA LEU A 321 -8.69 0.64 -26.24
C LEU A 321 -9.83 -0.12 -26.92
N ALA A 322 -10.50 -1.05 -26.23
CA ALA A 322 -11.73 -1.68 -26.73
C ALA A 322 -12.96 -0.76 -26.70
N ARG A 323 -12.90 0.37 -25.98
CA ARG A 323 -14.04 1.29 -25.76
C ARG A 323 -13.71 2.76 -26.01
N VAL A 324 -12.44 3.13 -26.01
CA VAL A 324 -11.95 4.50 -26.19
C VAL A 324 -10.97 4.51 -27.35
N SER A 325 -11.05 5.53 -28.21
CA SER A 325 -10.12 5.64 -29.34
C SER A 325 -8.68 5.85 -28.85
N ALA A 326 -7.72 5.28 -29.58
CA ALA A 326 -6.30 5.36 -29.23
C ALA A 326 -5.79 6.81 -29.06
N ALA A 327 -6.26 7.72 -29.92
CA ALA A 327 -5.92 9.14 -29.83
C ALA A 327 -6.48 9.81 -28.56
N GLN A 328 -7.74 9.52 -28.18
CA GLN A 328 -8.33 10.07 -26.95
C GLN A 328 -7.62 9.54 -25.71
N LEU A 329 -7.33 8.23 -25.67
CA LEU A 329 -6.63 7.61 -24.55
C LEU A 329 -5.21 8.19 -24.40
N LEU A 330 -4.49 8.35 -25.51
CA LEU A 330 -3.17 9.00 -25.53
C LEU A 330 -3.24 10.42 -24.96
N THR A 331 -4.20 11.24 -25.38
CA THR A 331 -4.36 12.62 -24.88
C THR A 331 -4.68 12.65 -23.38
N ILE A 332 -5.60 11.81 -22.91
CA ILE A 332 -5.98 11.74 -21.49
C ILE A 332 -4.78 11.32 -20.62
N CYS A 333 -4.09 10.26 -21.01
CA CYS A 333 -2.92 9.78 -20.29
C CYS A 333 -1.80 10.81 -20.28
N THR A 334 -1.60 11.55 -21.39
CA THR A 334 -0.57 12.58 -21.48
C THR A 334 -0.91 13.77 -20.59
N ALA A 335 -2.17 14.23 -20.60
CA ALA A 335 -2.63 15.29 -19.72
C ALA A 335 -2.49 14.90 -18.24
N ALA A 336 -2.81 13.65 -17.89
CA ALA A 336 -2.65 13.13 -16.53
C ALA A 336 -1.16 13.09 -16.12
N ALA A 337 -0.27 12.60 -16.98
CA ALA A 337 1.17 12.58 -16.71
C ALA A 337 1.74 13.99 -16.51
N VAL A 338 1.34 14.96 -17.34
CA VAL A 338 1.71 16.37 -17.19
C VAL A 338 1.21 16.93 -15.86
N ALA A 339 -0.06 16.71 -15.53
CA ALA A 339 -0.64 17.19 -14.26
C ALA A 339 0.06 16.59 -13.04
N MET A 340 0.42 15.30 -13.09
CA MET A 340 1.18 14.62 -12.03
C MET A 340 2.60 15.17 -11.90
N CYS A 341 3.31 15.39 -13.01
CA CYS A 341 4.65 16.01 -12.97
C CYS A 341 4.60 17.44 -12.39
N LEU A 342 3.59 18.23 -12.77
CA LEU A 342 3.39 19.57 -12.21
C LEU A 342 3.03 19.52 -10.73
N TYR A 343 2.24 18.53 -10.29
CA TYR A 343 1.97 18.31 -8.87
C TYR A 343 3.26 18.02 -8.11
N VAL A 344 4.11 17.12 -8.62
CA VAL A 344 5.41 16.81 -8.01
C VAL A 344 6.27 18.07 -7.87
N ALA A 345 6.33 18.89 -8.92
CA ALA A 345 7.12 20.12 -8.91
C ALA A 345 6.56 21.22 -8.01
N ALA A 346 5.23 21.31 -7.84
CA ALA A 346 4.59 22.41 -7.12
C ALA A 346 4.31 22.10 -5.64
N VAL A 347 4.01 20.85 -5.30
CA VAL A 347 3.58 20.46 -3.94
C VAL A 347 4.73 19.92 -3.11
N GLY A 348 5.62 19.11 -3.70
CA GLY A 348 6.73 18.47 -2.97
C GLY A 348 6.26 17.54 -1.85
N GLY A 349 7.18 17.20 -0.94
CA GLY A 349 6.88 16.39 0.25
C GLY A 349 6.57 14.92 -0.03
N VAL A 350 6.09 14.24 1.00
CA VAL A 350 5.83 12.79 0.99
C VAL A 350 4.83 12.37 -0.08
N SER A 351 3.79 13.19 -0.32
CA SER A 351 2.78 12.91 -1.34
C SER A 351 3.36 12.98 -2.76
N ALA A 352 4.32 13.87 -3.01
CA ALA A 352 4.99 13.95 -4.31
C ALA A 352 5.73 12.66 -4.65
N GLY A 353 6.34 11.98 -3.67
CA GLY A 353 6.94 10.67 -3.87
C GLY A 353 5.95 9.61 -4.37
N PHE A 354 4.76 9.53 -3.78
CA PHE A 354 3.72 8.59 -4.24
C PHE A 354 3.17 8.95 -5.62
N VAL A 355 2.98 10.25 -5.89
CA VAL A 355 2.52 10.72 -7.21
C VAL A 355 3.58 10.43 -8.28
N ALA A 356 4.87 10.61 -7.98
CA ALA A 356 5.95 10.33 -8.91
C ALA A 356 5.98 8.85 -9.33
N LEU A 357 5.80 7.91 -8.38
CA LEU A 357 5.65 6.49 -8.70
C LEU A 357 4.39 6.20 -9.55
N ALA A 358 3.28 6.88 -9.25
CA ALA A 358 2.01 6.70 -9.98
C ALA A 358 2.08 7.18 -11.45
N ILE A 359 3.03 8.05 -11.82
CA ILE A 359 3.22 8.48 -13.21
C ILE A 359 3.44 7.28 -14.14
N GLY A 360 4.12 6.24 -13.68
CA GLY A 360 4.36 5.02 -14.45
C GLY A 360 3.06 4.40 -14.98
N LEU A 361 1.99 4.42 -14.19
CA LEU A 361 0.67 3.90 -14.58
C LEU A 361 0.12 4.58 -15.84
N VAL A 362 0.16 5.91 -15.89
CA VAL A 362 -0.41 6.69 -17.00
C VAL A 362 0.53 6.82 -18.19
N ASN A 363 1.85 6.81 -17.97
CA ASN A 363 2.86 6.92 -19.03
C ASN A 363 2.87 5.68 -19.94
N SER A 364 2.60 4.52 -19.35
CA SER A 364 2.86 3.21 -19.94
C SER A 364 2.19 2.84 -21.27
N ILE A 365 1.02 3.41 -21.57
CA ILE A 365 0.26 3.12 -22.79
C ILE A 365 0.69 3.99 -23.97
N MET A 366 1.47 5.05 -23.72
CA MET A 366 1.82 6.04 -24.75
C MET A 366 2.72 5.41 -25.81
N PHE A 367 3.79 4.70 -25.42
CA PHE A 367 4.69 4.03 -26.37
C PHE A 367 3.95 3.13 -27.37
N PRO A 368 3.19 2.09 -26.94
CA PRO A 368 2.55 1.18 -27.89
C PRO A 368 1.51 1.87 -28.76
N VAL A 369 0.78 2.86 -28.24
CA VAL A 369 -0.24 3.61 -29.00
C VAL A 369 0.39 4.54 -30.04
N ILE A 370 1.45 5.27 -29.67
CA ILE A 370 2.19 6.12 -30.62
C ILE A 370 2.77 5.24 -31.74
N PHE A 371 3.35 4.09 -31.36
CA PHE A 371 3.99 3.17 -32.29
C PHE A 371 2.97 2.57 -33.27
N SER A 372 1.83 2.08 -32.78
CA SER A 372 0.79 1.47 -33.63
C SER A 372 0.13 2.49 -34.56
N LEU A 373 -0.26 3.66 -34.04
CA LEU A 373 -0.87 4.73 -34.84
C LEU A 373 0.07 5.22 -35.96
N THR A 374 1.38 5.23 -35.69
CA THR A 374 2.36 5.63 -36.68
C THR A 374 2.53 4.59 -37.77
N LEU A 375 2.61 3.30 -37.41
CA LEU A 375 2.67 2.22 -38.39
C LEU A 375 1.43 2.16 -39.28
N GLU A 376 0.24 2.36 -38.72
CA GLU A 376 -1.02 2.34 -39.47
C GLU A 376 -1.15 3.48 -40.48
N ARG A 377 -0.56 4.65 -40.16
CA ARG A 377 -0.77 5.89 -40.93
C ARG A 377 0.43 6.31 -41.77
N SER A 378 1.60 5.71 -41.56
CA SER A 378 2.80 6.05 -42.31
C SER A 378 2.67 5.61 -43.77
N SER A 379 3.06 6.53 -44.65
CA SER A 379 3.27 6.27 -46.08
C SER A 379 4.61 5.58 -46.36
N ALA A 380 5.49 5.44 -45.37
CA ALA A 380 6.72 4.68 -45.47
C ALA A 380 6.46 3.20 -45.14
N GLY A 381 7.27 2.32 -45.73
CA GLY A 381 7.17 0.87 -45.46
C GLY A 381 7.34 0.55 -43.97
N PRO A 382 6.70 -0.53 -43.46
CA PRO A 382 6.75 -0.89 -42.05
C PRO A 382 8.17 -1.02 -41.47
N GLU A 383 9.15 -1.51 -42.23
CA GLU A 383 10.54 -1.61 -41.76
C GLU A 383 11.19 -0.23 -41.58
N ALA A 384 10.98 0.68 -42.54
CA ALA A 384 11.50 2.04 -42.48
C ALA A 384 10.86 2.84 -41.32
N THR A 385 9.55 2.72 -41.15
CA THR A 385 8.81 3.37 -40.07
C THR A 385 9.22 2.83 -38.70
N SER A 386 9.27 1.51 -38.53
CA SER A 386 9.67 0.87 -37.26
C SER A 386 11.11 1.21 -36.88
N GLY A 387 12.05 1.16 -37.84
CA GLY A 387 13.45 1.51 -37.59
C GLY A 387 13.64 2.98 -37.20
N PHE A 388 12.87 3.89 -37.80
CA PHE A 388 12.88 5.30 -37.43
C PHE A 388 12.31 5.54 -36.01
N LEU A 389 11.21 4.88 -35.65
CA LEU A 389 10.65 4.95 -34.30
C LEU A 389 11.61 4.39 -33.24
N CYS A 390 12.33 3.30 -33.52
CA CYS A 390 13.34 2.78 -32.61
C CYS A 390 14.53 3.74 -32.46
N THR A 391 14.93 4.42 -33.53
CA THR A 391 15.98 5.46 -33.48
C THR A 391 15.55 6.64 -32.60
N ALA A 392 14.27 7.00 -32.62
CA ALA A 392 13.72 8.08 -31.81
C ALA A 392 13.79 7.84 -30.29
N ILE A 393 14.03 6.61 -29.83
CA ILE A 393 14.30 6.28 -28.41
C ILE A 393 15.47 7.09 -27.85
N VAL A 394 16.36 7.61 -28.71
CA VAL A 394 17.46 8.53 -28.36
C VAL A 394 17.00 9.78 -27.59
N GLY A 395 15.71 10.12 -27.58
CA GLY A 395 15.15 11.13 -26.67
C GLY A 395 15.49 10.88 -25.20
N GLY A 396 15.58 9.61 -24.79
CA GLY A 396 16.05 9.18 -23.48
C GLY A 396 17.53 9.51 -23.18
N ALA A 397 18.32 9.94 -24.16
CA ALA A 397 19.69 10.38 -23.93
C ALA A 397 19.75 11.87 -23.53
N PHE A 398 18.95 12.70 -24.18
CA PHE A 398 19.06 14.16 -24.08
C PHE A 398 18.26 14.74 -22.92
N LEU A 399 17.04 14.26 -22.68
CA LEU A 399 16.19 14.86 -21.65
C LEU A 399 16.72 14.67 -20.22
N PRO A 400 17.26 13.49 -19.83
CA PRO A 400 17.82 13.31 -18.49
C PRO A 400 18.94 14.30 -18.17
N LEU A 401 19.78 14.69 -19.14
CA LEU A 401 20.80 15.73 -18.96
C LEU A 401 20.16 17.07 -18.57
N LEU A 402 19.10 17.48 -19.24
CA LEU A 402 18.40 18.72 -18.92
C LEU A 402 17.77 18.66 -17.52
N VAL A 403 17.14 17.53 -17.18
CA VAL A 403 16.61 17.27 -15.83
C VAL A 403 17.69 17.37 -14.77
N GLY A 404 18.84 16.70 -14.96
CA GLY A 404 19.96 16.78 -14.03
C GLY A 404 20.49 18.21 -13.86
N LYS A 405 20.55 18.98 -14.96
CA LYS A 405 20.95 20.39 -14.94
C LYS A 405 19.99 21.29 -14.14
N VAL A 406 18.69 20.99 -14.16
CA VAL A 406 17.68 21.69 -13.37
C VAL A 406 17.71 21.23 -11.92
N ALA A 407 17.85 19.92 -11.67
CA ALA A 407 18.00 19.36 -10.33
C ALA A 407 19.20 19.97 -9.59
N ASP A 408 20.35 20.13 -10.27
CA ASP A 408 21.54 20.80 -9.72
C ASP A 408 21.30 22.26 -9.30
N ARG A 409 20.32 22.96 -9.89
CA ARG A 409 20.05 24.39 -9.62
C ARG A 409 18.87 24.63 -8.70
N ALA A 410 17.86 23.76 -8.74
CA ALA A 410 16.55 24.01 -8.18
C ALA A 410 15.96 22.80 -7.41
N GLY A 411 16.71 21.71 -7.26
CA GLY A 411 16.30 20.50 -6.53
C GLY A 411 15.54 19.48 -7.38
N TYR A 412 15.44 18.24 -6.89
CA TYR A 412 14.84 17.13 -7.65
C TYR A 412 13.35 17.33 -7.94
N GLY A 413 12.58 17.86 -7.00
CA GLY A 413 11.14 18.11 -7.20
C GLY A 413 10.85 19.05 -8.37
N THR A 414 11.52 20.21 -8.43
CA THR A 414 11.32 21.21 -9.49
C THR A 414 11.77 20.70 -10.87
N SER A 415 12.71 19.76 -10.91
CA SER A 415 13.18 19.17 -12.16
C SER A 415 12.05 18.47 -12.95
N PHE A 416 10.96 18.06 -12.29
CA PHE A 416 9.78 17.46 -12.95
C PHE A 416 9.02 18.44 -13.87
N VAL A 417 9.30 19.75 -13.81
CA VAL A 417 8.81 20.71 -14.82
C VAL A 417 9.33 20.37 -16.22
N VAL A 418 10.54 19.82 -16.32
CA VAL A 418 11.14 19.45 -17.60
C VAL A 418 10.37 18.32 -18.29
N PRO A 419 10.14 17.13 -17.69
CA PRO A 419 9.31 16.10 -18.30
C PRO A 419 7.85 16.57 -18.48
N ALA A 420 7.30 17.44 -17.62
CA ALA A 420 5.98 18.03 -17.83
C ALA A 420 5.92 18.87 -19.13
N ALA A 421 6.89 19.75 -19.34
CA ALA A 421 6.97 20.58 -20.54
C ALA A 421 7.21 19.73 -21.79
N TRP A 422 8.05 18.69 -21.68
CA TRP A 422 8.38 17.78 -22.77
C TRP A 422 7.18 16.92 -23.20
N ALA A 423 6.45 16.35 -22.23
CA ALA A 423 5.21 15.61 -22.49
C ALA A 423 4.09 16.54 -22.97
N GLY A 424 3.98 17.76 -22.45
CA GLY A 424 3.03 18.78 -22.91
C GLY A 424 3.26 19.20 -24.36
N ALA A 425 4.51 19.26 -24.81
CA ALA A 425 4.84 19.54 -26.22
C ALA A 425 4.29 18.45 -27.17
N MET A 426 4.14 17.21 -26.71
CA MET A 426 3.55 16.11 -27.47
C MET A 426 2.07 16.38 -27.80
N ILE A 427 1.30 16.93 -26.87
CA ILE A 427 -0.13 17.30 -27.06
C ILE A 427 -0.26 18.41 -28.11
N ARG A 428 0.62 19.41 -28.07
CA ARG A 428 0.54 20.59 -28.95
C ARG A 428 0.90 20.29 -30.41
N ARG A 429 1.77 19.31 -30.68
CA ARG A 429 2.33 19.08 -32.03
C ARG A 429 1.92 17.77 -32.70
N SER A 430 1.50 16.75 -31.95
CA SER A 430 1.34 15.40 -32.53
C SER A 430 -0.04 15.13 -33.16
N PHE A 431 -1.07 15.94 -32.87
CA PHE A 431 -2.42 15.76 -33.43
C PHE A 431 -3.19 17.09 -33.59
N PRO A 432 -2.93 17.87 -34.67
CA PRO A 432 -3.65 19.12 -34.92
C PRO A 432 -5.16 18.95 -35.20
N THR A 433 -5.65 17.74 -35.47
CA THR A 433 -7.06 17.48 -35.80
C THR A 433 -8.01 17.45 -34.60
N LEU A 434 -7.53 17.67 -33.37
CA LEU A 434 -8.37 17.77 -32.17
C LEU A 434 -8.27 19.12 -31.44
N ILE A 435 -7.40 20.03 -31.88
CA ILE A 435 -7.24 21.37 -31.27
C ILE A 435 -7.86 22.48 -32.17
N GLY A 436 -8.37 22.13 -33.35
CA GLY A 436 -9.19 23.03 -34.18
C GLY A 436 -10.60 23.34 -33.64
N ALA A 437 -11.00 22.77 -32.49
CA ALA A 437 -12.32 23.01 -31.86
C ALA A 437 -12.26 23.43 -30.38
N ALA A 438 -11.06 23.68 -29.84
CA ALA A 438 -10.89 24.15 -28.47
C ALA A 438 -9.60 24.98 -28.37
N GLY A 439 -9.63 26.19 -28.95
CA GLY A 439 -8.57 27.18 -28.77
C GLY A 439 -8.73 27.89 -27.43
N ILE A 440 -7.85 27.61 -26.47
CA ILE A 440 -7.50 28.56 -25.42
C ILE A 440 -5.98 28.72 -25.47
N ALA A 441 -5.54 29.71 -26.24
CA ALA A 441 -4.23 30.31 -26.10
C ALA A 441 -4.37 31.49 -25.15
N LEU A 442 -3.55 31.46 -24.10
CA LEU A 442 -3.27 32.57 -23.20
C LEU A 442 -2.61 33.72 -23.97
N SER A 443 -3.33 34.83 -24.13
CA SER A 443 -2.74 36.16 -24.30
C SER A 443 -3.83 37.22 -24.10
N GLY A 444 -3.54 38.17 -23.21
CA GLY A 444 -4.47 39.21 -22.80
C GLY A 444 -4.68 40.34 -23.81
N THR A 445 -5.52 41.27 -23.37
CA THR A 445 -5.82 42.63 -23.87
C THR A 445 -6.97 42.79 -24.88
N ALA A 446 -8.03 43.44 -24.36
CA ALA A 446 -8.87 44.49 -24.92
C ALA A 446 -9.86 44.24 -26.10
N ILE A 447 -11.16 44.33 -25.73
CA ILE A 447 -12.29 45.06 -26.34
C ILE A 447 -12.52 44.93 -27.86
N GLY A 448 -13.67 44.35 -28.25
CA GLY A 448 -14.33 44.59 -29.54
C GLY A 448 -15.45 43.60 -29.86
N ARG A 449 -16.71 44.06 -29.82
CA ARG A 449 -17.95 43.33 -30.15
C ARG A 449 -17.95 42.80 -31.61
N THR A 450 -18.51 41.60 -31.84
CA THR A 450 -19.84 41.39 -32.46
C THR A 450 -20.26 39.90 -32.47
N GLN A 451 -21.57 39.68 -32.29
CA GLN A 451 -22.30 38.41 -32.27
C GLN A 451 -22.34 37.70 -33.64
N ALA A 452 -22.32 36.36 -33.65
CA ALA A 452 -23.49 35.53 -33.97
C ALA A 452 -23.17 34.01 -33.89
N ASP A 453 -24.06 33.29 -33.20
CA ASP A 453 -24.37 31.85 -33.21
C ASP A 453 -23.32 30.80 -32.79
N ALA A 454 -23.22 30.61 -31.47
CA ALA A 454 -22.74 29.38 -30.85
C ALA A 454 -23.93 28.45 -30.48
N PRO A 455 -23.77 27.11 -30.53
CA PRO A 455 -24.79 26.19 -30.06
C PRO A 455 -24.94 26.28 -28.54
N VAL A 456 -26.17 26.53 -28.07
CA VAL A 456 -26.51 26.57 -26.65
C VAL A 456 -26.31 25.19 -26.04
N VAL A 457 -25.27 25.02 -25.22
CA VAL A 457 -25.11 23.86 -24.35
C VAL A 457 -26.21 23.93 -23.29
N SER A 458 -27.25 23.10 -23.42
CA SER A 458 -28.35 23.08 -22.45
C SER A 458 -27.85 22.57 -21.09
N VAL A 459 -27.78 23.46 -20.09
CA VAL A 459 -27.40 23.11 -18.72
C VAL A 459 -28.50 22.25 -18.07
N PHE A 460 -28.09 21.15 -17.42
CA PHE A 460 -28.99 20.34 -16.61
C PHE A 460 -29.35 21.11 -15.33
N ALA A 461 -30.59 21.57 -15.23
CA ALA A 461 -31.07 22.35 -14.09
C ALA A 461 -32.51 21.95 -13.71
N ALA A 462 -32.91 22.30 -12.49
CA ALA A 462 -34.27 22.17 -11.99
C ALA A 462 -34.84 23.56 -11.72
N LEU A 463 -35.85 23.98 -12.47
CA LEU A 463 -36.44 25.32 -12.42
C LEU A 463 -37.88 25.24 -11.93
N ARG A 464 -38.33 26.25 -11.17
CA ARG A 464 -39.71 26.34 -10.71
C ARG A 464 -40.66 26.43 -11.91
N ALA A 465 -41.80 25.76 -11.82
CA ALA A 465 -42.78 25.67 -12.88
C ALA A 465 -44.21 25.79 -12.33
N GLN A 466 -45.12 26.30 -13.16
CA GLN A 466 -46.56 26.24 -12.89
C GLN A 466 -47.10 24.85 -13.23
N ALA A 467 -48.14 24.41 -12.51
CA ALA A 467 -48.82 23.14 -12.76
C ALA A 467 -49.58 23.21 -14.11
N PRO A 468 -49.32 22.30 -15.07
CA PRO A 468 -50.12 22.20 -16.29
C PRO A 468 -51.55 21.73 -16.00
N ALA A 469 -52.52 22.11 -16.84
CA ALA A 469 -53.93 21.75 -16.68
C ALA A 469 -54.21 20.23 -16.77
N ARG A 470 -53.32 19.44 -17.41
CA ARG A 470 -53.39 17.97 -17.46
C ARG A 470 -52.03 17.38 -17.13
N ILE A 471 -51.94 16.69 -16.00
CA ILE A 471 -50.76 15.95 -15.54
C ILE A 471 -51.18 14.59 -14.98
N ALA A 472 -50.34 13.58 -15.13
CA ALA A 472 -50.58 12.24 -14.59
C ALA A 472 -49.44 11.81 -13.68
N ARG A 473 -49.75 11.18 -12.55
CA ARG A 473 -48.71 10.74 -11.60
C ARG A 473 -47.92 9.57 -12.16
N LEU A 474 -46.59 9.64 -12.10
CA LEU A 474 -45.71 8.54 -12.50
C LEU A 474 -45.56 7.50 -11.37
N PRO A 475 -45.37 6.22 -11.72
CA PRO A 475 -44.91 5.22 -10.77
C PRO A 475 -43.60 5.65 -10.11
N LEU A 476 -43.52 5.49 -8.80
CA LEU A 476 -42.33 5.81 -8.05
C LEU A 476 -42.03 4.75 -7.01
N ARG A 477 -40.73 4.60 -6.70
CA ARG A 477 -40.26 3.79 -5.59
C ARG A 477 -39.74 4.69 -4.49
N VAL A 478 -40.19 4.44 -3.27
CA VAL A 478 -39.71 5.13 -2.07
C VAL A 478 -38.67 4.27 -1.37
N THR A 479 -37.55 4.87 -0.99
CA THR A 479 -36.59 4.24 -0.08
C THR A 479 -36.35 5.16 1.11
N GLY A 480 -36.39 4.60 2.31
CA GLY A 480 -36.42 5.35 3.56
C GLY A 480 -37.77 5.22 4.26
N ARG A 481 -37.84 5.72 5.48
CA ARG A 481 -39.03 5.68 6.32
C ARG A 481 -39.90 6.90 6.01
N VAL A 482 -41.08 6.63 5.49
CA VAL A 482 -42.05 7.67 5.14
C VAL A 482 -43.44 7.30 5.64
N GLN A 483 -44.25 8.32 5.89
CA GLN A 483 -45.69 8.18 6.08
C GLN A 483 -46.40 8.78 4.86
N ARG A 484 -47.38 8.06 4.31
CA ARG A 484 -48.27 8.64 3.30
C ARG A 484 -49.26 9.55 3.99
N VAL A 485 -49.37 10.78 3.52
CA VAL A 485 -50.33 11.78 4.00
C VAL A 485 -51.15 12.27 2.81
N SER A 486 -52.44 12.50 2.99
CA SER A 486 -53.29 13.10 1.94
C SER A 486 -53.27 14.61 2.14
N ALA A 487 -52.84 15.35 1.12
CA ALA A 487 -52.90 16.82 1.11
C ALA A 487 -53.57 17.24 -0.21
N ASP A 488 -54.66 18.00 -0.13
CA ASP A 488 -55.37 18.55 -1.29
C ASP A 488 -55.78 17.50 -2.35
N GLY A 489 -56.20 16.30 -1.90
CA GLY A 489 -56.63 15.20 -2.78
C GLY A 489 -55.50 14.38 -3.42
N ASP A 490 -54.23 14.78 -3.24
CA ASP A 490 -53.05 14.07 -3.74
C ASP A 490 -52.22 13.46 -2.58
N ALA A 491 -51.79 12.21 -2.73
CA ALA A 491 -51.01 11.52 -1.69
C ALA A 491 -49.55 11.99 -1.66
N GLU A 492 -49.13 12.71 -0.63
CA GLU A 492 -47.73 13.10 -0.36
C GLU A 492 -47.02 12.11 0.57
N TYR A 493 -45.68 12.21 0.62
CA TYR A 493 -44.82 11.41 1.47
C TYR A 493 -44.15 12.30 2.53
N ALA A 494 -44.59 12.18 3.78
CA ALA A 494 -43.96 12.83 4.93
C ALA A 494 -42.74 12.01 5.40
N ARG A 495 -41.62 12.67 5.68
CA ARG A 495 -40.36 12.04 6.15
C ARG A 495 -39.63 12.90 7.17
N GLN A 496 -38.77 12.28 7.96
CA GLN A 496 -37.81 12.97 8.83
C GLN A 496 -36.42 12.32 8.81
N TRP A 497 -36.35 11.00 8.63
CA TRP A 497 -35.10 10.26 8.58
C TRP A 497 -34.21 10.69 7.40
N PRO A 498 -32.91 10.94 7.61
CA PRO A 498 -31.97 11.34 6.57
C PRO A 498 -31.85 10.32 5.43
N GLY A 499 -31.28 10.74 4.30
CA GLY A 499 -31.00 9.85 3.17
C GLY A 499 -32.22 9.24 2.46
N THR A 500 -33.46 9.62 2.81
CA THR A 500 -34.67 9.23 2.06
C THR A 500 -34.56 9.64 0.59
N TYR A 501 -34.95 8.76 -0.33
CA TYR A 501 -34.99 9.08 -1.76
C TYR A 501 -36.15 8.44 -2.51
N PHE A 502 -36.51 9.07 -3.63
CA PHE A 502 -37.61 8.71 -4.50
C PHE A 502 -37.08 8.47 -5.91
N ASP A 503 -37.33 7.28 -6.47
CA ASP A 503 -36.94 6.91 -7.83
C ASP A 503 -38.15 6.87 -8.76
N THR A 504 -38.03 7.41 -9.98
CA THR A 504 -38.93 7.14 -11.11
C THR A 504 -38.14 6.81 -12.38
N ALA A 505 -38.80 6.23 -13.37
CA ALA A 505 -38.22 5.97 -14.68
C ALA A 505 -39.19 6.43 -15.77
N PHE A 506 -38.66 7.07 -16.81
CA PHE A 506 -39.47 7.68 -17.87
C PHE A 506 -38.78 7.60 -19.23
N ARG A 507 -39.55 7.90 -20.28
CA ARG A 507 -39.10 8.02 -21.68
C ARG A 507 -39.62 9.30 -22.32
N ASN A 508 -38.90 9.74 -23.36
CA ASN A 508 -39.19 10.84 -24.27
C ASN A 508 -39.06 12.26 -23.69
N GLY A 509 -39.67 12.55 -22.54
CA GLY A 509 -39.64 13.89 -21.94
C GLY A 509 -39.52 13.83 -20.40
N PRO A 510 -38.85 14.81 -19.76
CA PRO A 510 -38.64 14.80 -18.32
C PRO A 510 -39.93 15.03 -17.54
N PRO A 511 -40.13 14.35 -16.39
CA PRO A 511 -41.28 14.60 -15.53
C PRO A 511 -41.13 15.90 -14.73
N LEU A 512 -42.26 16.41 -14.24
CA LEU A 512 -42.28 17.39 -13.16
C LEU A 512 -42.01 16.72 -11.82
N ILE A 513 -41.37 17.46 -10.93
CA ILE A 513 -41.12 17.10 -9.54
C ILE A 513 -41.98 17.99 -8.65
N ARG A 514 -42.82 17.42 -7.79
CA ARG A 514 -43.61 18.19 -6.81
C ARG A 514 -42.91 18.16 -5.45
N ILE A 515 -42.42 19.31 -5.01
CA ILE A 515 -41.83 19.51 -3.67
C ILE A 515 -42.95 20.01 -2.74
N GLY A 516 -43.09 19.36 -1.58
CA GLY A 516 -44.11 19.69 -0.59
C GLY A 516 -43.56 20.58 0.55
N ALA A 517 -44.35 20.73 1.61
CA ALA A 517 -44.00 21.56 2.76
C ALA A 517 -42.76 21.05 3.53
N GLY A 518 -42.01 21.99 4.13
CA GLY A 518 -40.86 21.73 5.00
C GLY A 518 -39.50 21.96 4.31
N ALA A 519 -38.59 22.61 5.04
CA ALA A 519 -37.26 22.94 4.54
C ALA A 519 -36.36 21.70 4.46
N ALA A 520 -35.83 21.42 3.26
CA ALA A 520 -34.88 20.34 3.03
C ALA A 520 -33.93 20.68 1.88
N THR A 521 -32.79 20.00 1.82
CA THR A 521 -31.88 20.03 0.66
C THR A 521 -32.11 18.79 -0.19
N TYR A 522 -32.44 19.01 -1.47
CA TYR A 522 -32.75 17.97 -2.44
C TYR A 522 -31.61 17.85 -3.45
N ARG A 523 -31.08 16.64 -3.64
CA ARG A 523 -30.18 16.29 -4.74
C ARG A 523 -30.97 15.49 -5.77
N ILE A 524 -31.15 16.08 -6.95
CA ILE A 524 -31.86 15.47 -8.07
C ILE A 524 -30.82 14.85 -9.00
N LEU A 525 -30.86 13.53 -9.18
CA LEU A 525 -29.94 12.79 -10.04
C LEU A 525 -30.66 12.19 -11.24
N LEU A 526 -30.04 12.34 -12.42
CA LEU A 526 -30.45 11.72 -13.66
C LEU A 526 -29.41 10.67 -14.07
N ASP A 527 -29.87 9.43 -14.21
CA ASP A 527 -29.07 8.24 -14.56
C ASP A 527 -27.82 8.04 -13.66
N ASP A 528 -27.92 8.47 -12.41
CA ASP A 528 -26.86 8.38 -11.39
C ASP A 528 -25.54 9.11 -11.77
N ALA A 529 -25.53 9.91 -12.85
CA ALA A 529 -24.34 10.59 -13.37
C ALA A 529 -24.46 12.13 -13.36
N ARG A 530 -25.63 12.68 -13.68
CA ARG A 530 -25.88 14.14 -13.67
C ARG A 530 -26.68 14.52 -12.43
N SER A 531 -26.30 15.60 -11.73
CA SER A 531 -27.04 16.05 -10.54
C SER A 531 -27.19 17.55 -10.40
N VAL A 532 -28.32 17.99 -9.84
CA VAL A 532 -28.56 19.38 -9.40
C VAL A 532 -29.01 19.38 -7.93
N VAL A 533 -28.62 20.40 -7.18
CA VAL A 533 -28.95 20.55 -5.75
C VAL A 533 -29.90 21.74 -5.58
N LEU A 534 -31.01 21.52 -4.86
CA LEU A 534 -31.94 22.56 -4.44
C LEU A 534 -31.87 22.69 -2.92
N VAL A 535 -31.47 23.87 -2.44
CA VAL A 535 -31.35 24.19 -1.02
C VAL A 535 -32.58 24.98 -0.59
N ARG A 536 -33.37 24.46 0.36
CA ARG A 536 -34.64 25.07 0.82
C ARG A 536 -35.57 25.55 -0.32
N PRO A 537 -35.85 24.70 -1.34
CA PRO A 537 -36.78 25.09 -2.39
C PRO A 537 -38.17 25.38 -1.79
N GLU A 538 -38.85 26.39 -2.32
CA GLU A 538 -40.25 26.63 -1.99
C GLU A 538 -41.14 25.47 -2.46
N PRO A 539 -42.23 25.16 -1.74
CA PRO A 539 -43.20 24.18 -2.20
C PRO A 539 -43.75 24.53 -3.60
N GLY A 540 -43.92 23.51 -4.44
CA GLY A 540 -44.41 23.66 -5.80
C GLY A 540 -43.84 22.67 -6.80
N PHE A 541 -44.10 22.92 -8.09
CA PHE A 541 -43.61 22.09 -9.18
C PHE A 541 -42.27 22.59 -9.72
N TYR A 542 -41.40 21.65 -10.08
CA TYR A 542 -40.10 21.89 -10.67
C TYR A 542 -39.96 21.12 -11.98
N ARG A 543 -39.49 21.79 -13.03
CA ARG A 543 -39.20 21.24 -14.36
C ARG A 543 -37.69 21.01 -14.51
N LEU A 544 -37.32 19.89 -15.13
CA LEU A 544 -35.92 19.61 -15.49
C LEU A 544 -35.61 20.10 -16.91
N THR A 545 -34.45 20.73 -17.09
CA THR A 545 -33.88 21.14 -18.39
C THR A 545 -32.65 20.30 -18.73
N GLY A 546 -32.22 20.30 -19.99
CA GLY A 546 -31.00 19.58 -20.41
C GLY A 546 -31.09 18.05 -20.37
N VAL A 547 -32.31 17.51 -20.42
CA VAL A 547 -32.58 16.07 -20.50
C VAL A 547 -32.68 15.66 -21.96
N GLN A 548 -31.83 14.71 -22.38
CA GLN A 548 -31.82 14.21 -23.76
C GLN A 548 -33.01 13.27 -24.00
N HIS A 549 -33.33 13.00 -25.27
CA HIS A 549 -34.31 11.96 -25.59
C HIS A 549 -33.74 10.58 -25.28
N GLY A 550 -34.52 9.76 -24.56
CA GLY A 550 -34.08 8.42 -24.16
C GLY A 550 -34.92 7.84 -23.03
N THR A 551 -34.52 6.66 -22.55
CA THR A 551 -35.04 6.09 -21.30
C THR A 551 -34.13 6.53 -20.17
N HIS A 552 -34.72 7.15 -19.15
CA HIS A 552 -33.97 7.73 -18.05
C HIS A 552 -34.52 7.27 -16.70
N ARG A 553 -33.62 7.21 -15.71
CA ARG A 553 -33.96 7.08 -14.29
C ARG A 553 -33.74 8.42 -13.62
N LEU A 554 -34.75 8.88 -12.90
CA LEU A 554 -34.68 10.08 -12.08
C LEU A 554 -34.77 9.71 -10.61
N ARG A 555 -33.88 10.29 -9.82
CA ARG A 555 -33.83 10.11 -8.37
C ARG A 555 -33.85 11.47 -7.68
N VAL A 556 -34.73 11.63 -6.71
CA VAL A 556 -34.75 12.79 -5.81
C VAL A 556 -34.32 12.30 -4.43
N GLN A 557 -33.11 12.68 -4.01
CA GLN A 557 -32.57 12.37 -2.67
C GLN A 557 -32.70 13.57 -1.77
N ILE A 558 -33.07 13.36 -0.51
CA ILE A 558 -33.04 14.40 0.50
C ILE A 558 -31.80 14.19 1.37
N VAL A 559 -30.87 15.14 1.31
CA VAL A 559 -29.52 15.00 1.88
C VAL A 559 -29.34 15.73 3.23
N SER A 560 -30.24 16.65 3.56
CA SER A 560 -30.26 17.33 4.86
C SER A 560 -30.93 16.50 5.96
N GLU A 561 -30.62 16.81 7.21
CA GLU A 561 -31.30 16.29 8.39
C GLU A 561 -32.56 17.13 8.74
N SER A 562 -33.61 16.48 9.25
CA SER A 562 -34.91 17.11 9.53
C SER A 562 -35.45 16.72 10.93
N GLN A 563 -34.74 17.13 11.99
CA GLN A 563 -35.16 16.82 13.37
C GLN A 563 -36.38 17.62 13.82
N ALA A 564 -36.42 18.92 13.51
CA ALA A 564 -37.44 19.85 14.02
C ALA A 564 -38.87 19.58 13.50
N GLY A 565 -39.01 18.99 12.32
CA GLY A 565 -40.31 18.70 11.72
C GLY A 565 -40.23 17.86 10.46
N ALA A 566 -41.37 17.28 10.06
CA ALA A 566 -41.46 16.46 8.86
C ALA A 566 -41.45 17.30 7.58
N THR A 567 -40.75 16.83 6.56
CA THR A 567 -40.75 17.41 5.22
C THR A 567 -41.56 16.52 4.28
N ARG A 568 -42.14 17.10 3.22
CA ARG A 568 -43.06 16.39 2.33
C ARG A 568 -42.58 16.38 0.88
N PHE A 569 -42.84 15.26 0.21
CA PHE A 569 -42.60 15.11 -1.23
C PHE A 569 -43.89 14.67 -1.95
N GLY A 570 -44.27 15.40 -3.00
CA GLY A 570 -45.52 15.17 -3.74
C GLY A 570 -45.41 14.10 -4.84
N GLY A 571 -44.21 13.79 -5.30
CA GLY A 571 -43.96 12.76 -6.32
C GLY A 571 -43.58 13.31 -7.69
N PHE A 572 -43.65 12.44 -8.68
CA PHE A 572 -43.30 12.72 -10.08
C PHE A 572 -44.56 12.75 -10.94
N TYR A 573 -44.65 13.72 -11.85
CA TYR A 573 -45.81 13.91 -12.70
C TYR A 573 -45.39 13.99 -14.17
N ALA A 574 -46.00 13.13 -14.99
CA ALA A 574 -45.85 13.14 -16.44
C ALA A 574 -46.51 14.40 -17.02
N GLN A 575 -45.75 15.08 -17.89
CA GLN A 575 -46.27 16.13 -18.77
C GLN A 575 -46.58 15.57 -20.16
N SER A 576 -47.12 16.39 -21.05
CA SER A 576 -47.34 16.00 -22.46
C SER A 576 -46.05 15.42 -23.07
N GLY A 577 -46.13 14.20 -23.59
CA GLY A 577 -45.00 13.46 -24.15
C GLY A 577 -44.16 12.63 -23.16
N THR A 578 -44.36 12.74 -21.84
CA THR A 578 -43.67 11.90 -20.85
C THR A 578 -44.33 10.53 -20.75
N VAL A 579 -43.56 9.46 -20.95
CA VAL A 579 -44.07 8.07 -20.84
C VAL A 579 -43.40 7.35 -19.68
N ALA A 580 -44.17 6.68 -18.82
CA ALA A 580 -43.62 5.87 -17.74
C ALA A 580 -42.74 4.73 -18.27
N ALA A 581 -41.62 4.47 -17.59
CA ALA A 581 -40.74 3.34 -17.86
C ALA A 581 -40.63 2.42 -16.63
N ARG A 582 -40.10 1.22 -16.84
CA ARG A 582 -39.98 0.20 -15.79
C ARG A 582 -38.84 0.56 -14.81
N LEU A 583 -39.18 0.66 -13.52
CA LEU A 583 -38.20 0.76 -12.43
C LEU A 583 -37.61 -0.62 -12.09
N VAL A 584 -36.29 -0.75 -12.11
CA VAL A 584 -35.58 -1.97 -11.70
C VAL A 584 -35.24 -1.89 -10.22
N ALA A 585 -35.62 -2.89 -9.43
CA ALA A 585 -35.33 -3.00 -8.00
C ALA A 585 -33.82 -3.10 -7.72
N GLU A 586 -33.35 -2.40 -6.69
CA GLU A 586 -31.97 -2.50 -6.22
C GLU A 586 -31.78 -3.86 -5.53
N ARG A 587 -30.88 -4.70 -6.09
CA ARG A 587 -30.65 -6.06 -5.59
C ARG A 587 -29.89 -6.10 -4.27
N ARG A 588 -29.08 -5.06 -3.99
CA ARG A 588 -28.27 -4.92 -2.78
C ARG A 588 -28.84 -3.81 -1.92
N GLN A 589 -28.95 -4.02 -0.62
CA GLN A 589 -29.54 -3.10 0.34
C GLN A 589 -28.69 -3.06 1.61
N ILE A 590 -28.33 -1.86 2.05
CA ILE A 590 -27.56 -1.61 3.28
C ILE A 590 -28.34 -0.65 4.17
N GLU A 591 -28.49 -1.00 5.44
CA GLU A 591 -29.11 -0.10 6.42
C GLU A 591 -28.04 0.47 7.36
N PHE A 592 -28.10 1.77 7.58
CA PHE A 592 -27.21 2.49 8.49
C PHE A 592 -28.03 3.03 9.66
N ILE A 593 -27.60 2.73 10.87
CA ILE A 593 -28.25 3.12 12.12
C ILE A 593 -27.22 3.85 12.95
N GLY A 594 -27.48 5.09 13.34
CA GLY A 594 -26.43 5.86 14.01
C GLY A 594 -26.80 7.24 14.49
N ASP A 595 -25.77 8.01 14.79
CA ASP A 595 -25.87 9.39 15.23
C ASP A 595 -25.39 10.38 14.16
N SER A 596 -24.90 11.54 14.60
CA SER A 596 -24.41 12.63 13.75
C SER A 596 -23.31 12.20 12.78
N HIS A 597 -22.47 11.22 13.15
CA HIS A 597 -21.47 10.66 12.23
C HIS A 597 -22.12 9.96 11.04
N THR A 598 -23.23 9.26 11.28
CA THR A 598 -23.95 8.52 10.23
C THR A 598 -24.83 9.45 9.39
N VAL A 599 -25.37 10.51 10.00
CA VAL A 599 -26.10 11.57 9.30
C VAL A 599 -25.19 12.31 8.31
N GLY A 600 -23.91 12.49 8.64
CA GLY A 600 -23.00 13.39 7.93
C GLY A 600 -23.15 14.83 8.39
N TYR A 601 -23.32 15.04 9.71
CA TYR A 601 -23.49 16.35 10.32
C TYR A 601 -22.36 17.31 9.93
N GLY A 602 -22.70 18.38 9.20
CA GLY A 602 -21.77 19.42 8.75
C GLY A 602 -20.61 18.91 7.88
N ASN A 603 -20.68 17.70 7.34
CA ASN A 603 -19.55 17.00 6.72
C ASN A 603 -18.95 17.68 5.48
N THR A 604 -19.66 18.65 4.87
CA THR A 604 -19.12 19.43 3.75
C THR A 604 -18.61 20.80 4.13
N ALA A 605 -18.60 21.14 5.43
CA ALA A 605 -18.07 22.41 5.90
C ALA A 605 -16.54 22.45 5.74
N PRO A 606 -15.98 23.61 5.37
CA PRO A 606 -14.53 23.79 5.26
C PRO A 606 -13.86 24.05 6.63
N ASN A 607 -14.64 24.14 7.71
CA ASN A 607 -14.19 24.55 9.04
C ASN A 607 -14.96 23.82 10.16
N THR A 608 -14.45 23.94 11.38
CA THR A 608 -15.01 23.32 12.59
C THR A 608 -15.93 24.24 13.39
N ALA A 609 -15.79 25.55 13.27
CA ALA A 609 -16.68 26.52 13.92
C ALA A 609 -17.83 26.85 12.96
N CYS A 610 -19.03 26.37 13.26
CA CYS A 610 -20.21 26.56 12.41
C CYS A 610 -21.39 27.09 13.22
N THR A 611 -22.14 28.01 12.65
CA THR A 611 -23.49 28.34 13.10
C THR A 611 -24.46 27.19 12.80
N GLN A 612 -25.63 27.18 13.44
CA GLN A 612 -26.65 26.17 13.18
C GLN A 612 -27.14 26.18 11.71
N ASP A 613 -27.16 27.36 11.08
CA ASP A 613 -27.49 27.51 9.67
C ASP A 613 -26.39 26.93 8.76
N GLU A 614 -25.11 27.13 9.11
CA GLU A 614 -23.98 26.54 8.37
C GLU A 614 -23.98 25.02 8.51
N VAL A 615 -24.23 24.48 9.70
CA VAL A 615 -24.40 23.03 9.93
C VAL A 615 -25.50 22.49 9.01
N TRP A 616 -26.65 23.15 8.96
CA TRP A 616 -27.77 22.71 8.13
C TRP A 616 -27.40 22.76 6.64
N ALA A 617 -26.74 23.83 6.19
CA ALA A 617 -26.33 24.03 4.81
C ALA A 617 -25.24 23.05 4.35
N THR A 618 -24.41 22.58 5.27
CA THR A 618 -23.23 21.73 4.99
C THR A 618 -23.43 20.26 5.38
N THR A 619 -24.60 19.89 5.87
CA THR A 619 -24.97 18.49 6.12
C THR A 619 -25.43 17.83 4.82
N ASP A 620 -24.64 16.87 4.32
CA ASP A 620 -25.00 16.05 3.15
C ASP A 620 -24.82 14.56 3.45
N THR A 621 -25.92 13.88 3.79
CA THR A 621 -25.96 12.43 4.06
C THR A 621 -25.50 11.58 2.87
N ALA A 622 -25.70 12.05 1.64
CA ALA A 622 -25.21 11.32 0.46
C ALA A 622 -23.68 11.40 0.37
N GLN A 623 -23.05 12.46 0.84
CA GLN A 623 -21.59 12.59 0.91
C GLN A 623 -21.01 12.02 2.22
N GLY A 624 -21.84 11.62 3.18
CA GLY A 624 -21.42 10.95 4.41
C GLY A 624 -21.14 9.44 4.24
N PRO A 625 -20.73 8.77 5.33
CA PRO A 625 -20.46 7.32 5.38
C PRO A 625 -21.47 6.45 4.67
N ALA A 626 -22.76 6.69 4.92
CA ALA A 626 -23.85 5.88 4.39
C ALA A 626 -23.98 5.98 2.87
N GLY A 627 -24.03 7.21 2.33
CA GLY A 627 -24.20 7.43 0.90
C GLY A 627 -22.98 7.01 0.08
N GLN A 628 -21.77 7.20 0.59
CA GLN A 628 -20.54 6.78 -0.09
C GLN A 628 -20.42 5.25 -0.16
N LEU A 629 -20.64 4.55 0.96
CA LEU A 629 -20.55 3.11 1.01
C LEU A 629 -21.65 2.45 0.15
N ALA A 630 -22.86 3.00 0.15
CA ALA A 630 -23.94 2.49 -0.70
C ALA A 630 -23.64 2.64 -2.19
N ARG A 631 -23.13 3.80 -2.63
CA ARG A 631 -22.72 4.04 -4.02
C ARG A 631 -21.62 3.08 -4.47
N ARG A 632 -20.58 2.90 -3.63
CA ARG A 632 -19.47 1.96 -3.88
C ARG A 632 -19.96 0.56 -4.24
N TYR A 633 -20.94 0.04 -3.50
CA TYR A 633 -21.45 -1.33 -3.70
C TYR A 633 -22.62 -1.42 -4.68
N GLY A 634 -23.06 -0.31 -5.28
CA GLY A 634 -24.27 -0.25 -6.09
C GLY A 634 -25.50 -0.72 -5.30
N ALA A 635 -25.57 -0.36 -4.03
CA ALA A 635 -26.62 -0.76 -3.11
C ALA A 635 -27.61 0.38 -2.85
N GLY A 636 -28.88 0.03 -2.69
CA GLY A 636 -29.84 0.91 -2.05
C GLY A 636 -29.50 1.08 -0.57
N TYR A 637 -29.85 2.22 0.01
CA TYR A 637 -29.55 2.49 1.42
C TYR A 637 -30.68 3.16 2.18
N GLN A 638 -30.75 2.86 3.48
CA GLN A 638 -31.55 3.61 4.45
C GLN A 638 -30.65 4.16 5.54
N VAL A 639 -30.89 5.41 5.93
CA VAL A 639 -30.15 6.08 7.01
C VAL A 639 -31.12 6.38 8.14
N ASN A 640 -31.12 5.50 9.13
CA ASN A 640 -31.93 5.58 10.33
C ASN A 640 -31.06 6.13 11.46
N ALA A 641 -30.65 7.39 11.29
CA ALA A 641 -29.74 8.09 12.19
C ALA A 641 -30.28 9.46 12.61
N ILE A 642 -29.89 9.91 13.80
CA ILE A 642 -30.30 11.20 14.38
C ILE A 642 -29.11 11.81 15.13
N SER A 643 -28.70 13.01 14.74
CA SER A 643 -27.60 13.73 15.39
C SER A 643 -27.88 13.95 16.88
N GLY A 644 -26.87 13.71 17.72
CA GLY A 644 -26.94 13.86 19.17
C GLY A 644 -27.59 12.70 19.93
N ARG A 645 -28.04 11.62 19.27
CA ARG A 645 -28.69 10.48 19.94
C ARG A 645 -27.73 9.35 20.28
N GLY A 646 -27.87 8.81 21.49
CA GLY A 646 -27.13 7.63 21.94
C GLY A 646 -28.01 6.39 22.08
N VAL A 647 -27.46 5.36 22.73
CA VAL A 647 -28.19 4.13 23.06
C VAL A 647 -29.09 4.35 24.27
N VAL A 648 -28.51 4.87 25.35
CA VAL A 648 -29.20 5.14 26.63
C VAL A 648 -29.14 6.62 27.01
N ARG A 649 -28.10 7.33 26.57
CA ARG A 649 -27.87 8.75 26.90
C ARG A 649 -27.61 9.56 25.62
N ASN A 650 -28.30 10.68 25.46
CA ASN A 650 -28.06 11.62 24.36
C ASN A 650 -26.93 12.59 24.71
N TYR A 651 -26.46 13.36 23.73
CA TYR A 651 -25.35 14.30 23.91
C TYR A 651 -25.61 15.21 25.11
N GLU A 652 -24.69 15.21 26.08
CA GLU A 652 -24.79 15.97 27.34
C GLU A 652 -26.07 15.73 28.18
N GLY A 653 -26.69 14.55 28.05
CA GLY A 653 -27.95 14.26 28.74
C GLY A 653 -29.16 14.96 28.11
N GLY A 654 -29.07 15.38 26.84
CA GLY A 654 -30.12 16.10 26.13
C GLY A 654 -31.47 15.36 26.08
N ALA A 655 -32.56 16.12 26.14
CA ALA A 655 -33.92 15.59 26.15
C ALA A 655 -34.33 14.90 24.83
N GLY A 656 -35.31 14.00 24.91
CA GLY A 656 -35.90 13.29 23.77
C GLY A 656 -35.51 11.82 23.68
N ALA A 657 -36.20 11.08 22.81
CA ALA A 657 -36.01 9.64 22.66
C ALA A 657 -34.58 9.28 22.23
N THR A 658 -33.99 8.27 22.87
CA THR A 658 -32.73 7.65 22.41
C THR A 658 -32.96 6.94 21.08
N LEU A 659 -31.87 6.62 20.36
CA LEU A 659 -32.04 6.06 19.02
C LEU A 659 -32.78 4.72 19.01
N PRO A 660 -32.53 3.75 19.91
CA PRO A 660 -33.29 2.50 19.94
C PRO A 660 -34.80 2.68 20.12
N VAL A 661 -35.22 3.76 20.80
CA VAL A 661 -36.63 4.11 20.98
C VAL A 661 -37.18 4.77 19.72
N ALA A 662 -36.50 5.80 19.21
CA ALA A 662 -36.91 6.52 18.01
C ALA A 662 -36.95 5.60 16.76
N TYR A 663 -36.08 4.60 16.69
CA TYR A 663 -35.99 3.62 15.61
C TYR A 663 -37.30 2.83 15.39
N ARG A 664 -38.28 2.87 16.28
CA ARG A 664 -39.57 2.18 16.08
C ARG A 664 -40.58 2.97 15.24
N SER A 665 -40.25 4.21 14.90
CA SER A 665 -41.19 5.17 14.32
C SER A 665 -40.86 5.54 12.87
N ALA A 666 -41.88 5.75 12.05
CA ALA A 666 -41.76 6.30 10.69
C ALA A 666 -41.33 7.77 10.70
N LEU A 667 -41.82 8.52 11.67
CA LEU A 667 -41.48 9.92 11.94
C LEU A 667 -40.94 10.04 13.37
N LEU A 668 -40.09 11.01 13.61
CA LEU A 668 -39.49 11.24 14.94
C LEU A 668 -40.54 11.70 15.98
N THR A 669 -41.70 12.16 15.52
CA THR A 669 -42.87 12.49 16.35
C THR A 669 -43.64 11.27 16.89
N GLY A 670 -43.21 10.04 16.56
CA GLY A 670 -43.79 8.82 17.13
C GLY A 670 -44.82 8.10 16.24
N ALA A 671 -44.99 8.52 14.97
CA ALA A 671 -45.85 7.80 14.04
C ALA A 671 -45.36 6.36 13.83
N PRO A 672 -46.22 5.32 13.88
CA PRO A 672 -45.79 3.93 13.80
C PRO A 672 -45.12 3.63 12.46
N GLN A 673 -44.04 2.84 12.48
CA GLN A 673 -43.34 2.44 11.26
C GLN A 673 -44.13 1.37 10.49
N PRO A 674 -44.55 1.62 9.24
CA PRO A 674 -45.18 0.59 8.43
C PRO A 674 -44.17 -0.49 8.01
N VAL A 675 -44.59 -1.75 7.99
CA VAL A 675 -43.75 -2.89 7.59
C VAL A 675 -43.32 -2.74 6.13
N GLN A 676 -42.04 -2.50 5.90
CA GLN A 676 -41.47 -2.36 4.55
C GLN A 676 -41.07 -3.74 3.99
N ARG A 677 -42.03 -4.48 3.42
CA ARG A 677 -41.78 -5.85 2.88
C ARG A 677 -40.66 -5.90 1.83
N SER A 678 -40.44 -4.81 1.09
CA SER A 678 -39.41 -4.67 0.05
C SER A 678 -38.01 -4.33 0.59
N TRP A 679 -37.89 -3.99 1.87
CA TRP A 679 -36.63 -3.66 2.51
C TRP A 679 -36.13 -4.86 3.33
N ARG A 680 -35.11 -5.53 2.80
CA ARG A 680 -34.46 -6.71 3.38
C ARG A 680 -32.93 -6.52 3.27
N PRO A 681 -32.33 -5.67 4.11
CA PRO A 681 -30.91 -5.38 4.02
C PRO A 681 -30.09 -6.66 4.20
N GLN A 682 -29.03 -6.79 3.40
CA GLN A 682 -28.04 -7.86 3.58
C GLN A 682 -26.98 -7.44 4.59
N VAL A 683 -26.79 -6.14 4.81
CA VAL A 683 -25.85 -5.56 5.76
C VAL A 683 -26.54 -4.47 6.56
N ILE A 684 -26.36 -4.48 7.88
CA ILE A 684 -26.79 -3.43 8.79
C ILE A 684 -25.55 -2.89 9.49
N VAL A 685 -25.29 -1.59 9.38
CA VAL A 685 -24.17 -0.91 10.02
C VAL A 685 -24.72 -0.07 11.17
N VAL A 686 -24.22 -0.29 12.39
CA VAL A 686 -24.70 0.37 13.62
C VAL A 686 -23.57 1.14 14.29
N ALA A 687 -23.88 2.38 14.66
CA ALA A 687 -22.95 3.47 14.93
C ALA A 687 -23.37 4.30 16.15
N LEU A 688 -23.24 3.75 17.36
CA LEU A 688 -23.77 4.38 18.57
C LEU A 688 -22.84 4.21 19.76
N GLY A 689 -22.80 5.23 20.62
CA GLY A 689 -21.96 5.29 21.81
C GLY A 689 -21.23 6.61 21.96
N THR A 690 -21.04 7.37 20.87
CA THR A 690 -20.39 8.69 20.95
C THR A 690 -21.16 9.62 21.88
N ASN A 691 -22.47 9.79 21.68
CA ASN A 691 -23.28 10.69 22.51
C ASN A 691 -23.48 10.19 23.95
N ASP A 692 -23.37 8.88 24.18
CA ASP A 692 -23.44 8.31 25.52
C ASP A 692 -22.19 8.70 26.33
N PHE A 693 -21.01 8.68 25.70
CA PHE A 693 -19.73 8.76 26.40
C PHE A 693 -18.89 10.02 26.13
N SER A 694 -19.21 10.85 25.14
CA SER A 694 -18.37 11.99 24.76
C SER A 694 -18.28 13.09 25.82
N THR A 695 -19.16 13.07 26.81
CA THR A 695 -19.18 14.06 27.90
C THR A 695 -19.28 13.42 29.29
N PRO A 696 -18.83 14.12 30.34
CA PRO A 696 -19.04 13.70 31.73
C PRO A 696 -20.53 13.59 32.08
N LEU A 697 -20.85 12.79 33.11
CA LEU A 697 -22.18 12.75 33.72
C LEU A 697 -22.43 14.02 34.52
N ARG A 698 -23.62 14.60 34.38
CA ARG A 698 -24.09 15.74 35.18
C ARG A 698 -24.76 15.27 36.46
N VAL A 699 -24.69 16.11 37.49
CA VAL A 699 -25.44 15.90 38.73
C VAL A 699 -26.94 15.86 38.41
N GLY A 700 -27.63 14.81 38.86
CA GLY A 700 -29.07 14.61 38.65
C GLY A 700 -29.42 13.76 37.42
N GLU A 701 -28.45 13.28 36.64
CA GLU A 701 -28.71 12.25 35.63
C GLU A 701 -29.02 10.88 36.28
N THR A 702 -29.65 9.97 35.52
CA THR A 702 -30.15 8.68 36.00
C THR A 702 -29.06 7.74 36.54
N TRP A 703 -27.83 7.87 36.03
CA TRP A 703 -26.71 7.02 36.43
C TRP A 703 -25.88 7.71 37.51
N PRO A 704 -25.71 7.09 38.70
CA PRO A 704 -24.94 7.70 39.80
C PRO A 704 -23.44 7.78 39.50
N ASP A 705 -22.93 6.92 38.61
CA ASP A 705 -21.53 6.87 38.22
C ASP A 705 -21.36 6.34 36.78
N ARG A 706 -20.10 6.34 36.31
CA ARG A 706 -19.76 5.92 34.95
C ARG A 706 -19.97 4.42 34.71
N ALA A 707 -19.79 3.59 35.74
CA ALA A 707 -19.97 2.15 35.64
C ALA A 707 -21.45 1.77 35.47
N ALA A 708 -22.35 2.47 36.16
CA ALA A 708 -23.79 2.34 35.99
C ALA A 708 -24.23 2.71 34.57
N LEU A 709 -23.63 3.74 33.98
CA LEU A 709 -23.86 4.11 32.58
C LEU A 709 -23.38 3.02 31.61
N HIS A 710 -22.17 2.46 31.83
CA HIS A 710 -21.66 1.34 31.02
C HIS A 710 -22.60 0.13 31.05
N ALA A 711 -23.02 -0.28 32.24
CA ALA A 711 -23.88 -1.45 32.42
C ALA A 711 -25.25 -1.30 31.72
N ASP A 712 -25.85 -0.10 31.78
CA ASP A 712 -27.11 0.17 31.08
C ASP A 712 -26.94 0.26 29.56
N TYR A 713 -25.87 0.93 29.11
CA TYR A 713 -25.49 0.99 27.70
C TYR A 713 -25.32 -0.41 27.11
N GLU A 714 -24.50 -1.26 27.73
CA GLU A 714 -24.20 -2.61 27.23
C GLU A 714 -25.48 -3.46 27.12
N ARG A 715 -26.29 -3.44 28.18
CA ARG A 715 -27.56 -4.18 28.24
C ARG A 715 -28.56 -3.72 27.19
N THR A 716 -28.74 -2.40 27.06
CA THR A 716 -29.71 -1.82 26.13
C THR A 716 -29.26 -1.98 24.69
N TYR A 717 -27.96 -1.83 24.40
CA TYR A 717 -27.42 -2.01 23.06
C TYR A 717 -27.52 -3.47 22.61
N LEU A 718 -27.16 -4.43 23.46
CA LEU A 718 -27.32 -5.85 23.16
C LEU A 718 -28.78 -6.21 22.87
N ARG A 719 -29.73 -5.66 23.65
CA ARG A 719 -31.17 -5.84 23.41
C ARG A 719 -31.57 -5.28 22.04
N PHE A 720 -31.09 -4.11 21.68
CA PHE A 720 -31.37 -3.48 20.39
C PHE A 720 -30.81 -4.30 19.22
N LEU A 721 -29.56 -4.79 19.31
CA LEU A 721 -28.95 -5.63 18.27
C LEU A 721 -29.69 -6.97 18.10
N ARG A 722 -30.20 -7.56 19.19
CA ARG A 722 -31.06 -8.75 19.12
C ARG A 722 -32.39 -8.47 18.41
N GLN A 723 -32.98 -7.29 18.61
CA GLN A 723 -34.19 -6.88 17.88
C GLN A 723 -33.90 -6.74 16.38
N LEU A 724 -32.76 -6.16 16.01
CA LEU A 724 -32.33 -6.06 14.61
C LEU A 724 -32.12 -7.44 13.99
N ARG A 725 -31.45 -8.35 14.71
CA ARG A 725 -31.27 -9.75 14.29
C ARG A 725 -32.59 -10.47 14.06
N ALA A 726 -33.57 -10.28 14.96
CA ALA A 726 -34.89 -10.88 14.83
C ALA A 726 -35.65 -10.35 13.60
N ALA A 727 -35.56 -9.03 13.34
CA ALA A 727 -36.19 -8.41 12.16
C ALA A 727 -35.49 -8.80 10.85
N HIS A 728 -34.18 -9.01 10.88
CA HIS A 728 -33.36 -9.33 9.71
C HIS A 728 -32.39 -10.50 9.98
N PRO A 729 -32.90 -11.75 10.07
CA PRO A 729 -32.08 -12.91 10.39
C PRO A 729 -30.91 -13.11 9.42
N GLN A 730 -31.11 -12.75 8.14
CA GLN A 730 -30.12 -12.87 7.07
C GLN A 730 -29.04 -11.77 7.07
N ALA A 731 -29.20 -10.67 7.82
CA ALA A 731 -28.27 -9.55 7.70
C ALA A 731 -26.89 -9.89 8.30
N LEU A 732 -25.82 -9.29 7.78
CA LEU A 732 -24.58 -9.13 8.53
C LEU A 732 -24.69 -7.84 9.33
N VAL A 733 -24.59 -7.90 10.65
CA VAL A 733 -24.61 -6.72 11.51
C VAL A 733 -23.18 -6.29 11.78
N ILE A 734 -22.88 -5.02 11.55
CA ILE A 734 -21.55 -4.44 11.73
C ILE A 734 -21.69 -3.32 12.73
N VAL A 735 -21.07 -3.47 13.90
CA VAL A 735 -20.99 -2.42 14.92
C VAL A 735 -19.65 -1.74 14.75
N TRP A 736 -19.67 -0.45 14.44
CA TRP A 736 -18.45 0.36 14.38
C TRP A 736 -18.44 1.39 15.51
N ALA A 737 -17.25 1.78 15.96
CA ALA A 737 -17.06 2.74 17.04
C ALA A 737 -15.72 3.46 16.89
N THR A 738 -15.69 4.76 17.18
CA THR A 738 -14.46 5.56 17.15
C THR A 738 -13.63 5.36 18.41
N ASP A 739 -12.35 5.72 18.35
CA ASP A 739 -11.43 5.75 19.48
C ASP A 739 -11.50 7.06 20.30
N LEU A 740 -12.53 7.87 20.09
CA LEU A 740 -12.82 9.06 20.89
C LEU A 740 -13.10 8.69 22.37
N ALA A 741 -13.09 9.71 23.24
CA ALA A 741 -13.23 9.54 24.70
C ALA A 741 -12.18 8.54 25.25
N GLN A 742 -10.93 8.69 24.85
CA GLN A 742 -9.81 7.84 25.28
C GLN A 742 -10.07 6.34 25.02
N GLY A 743 -10.76 6.02 23.92
CA GLY A 743 -11.12 4.66 23.52
C GLY A 743 -12.30 4.04 24.28
N GLU A 744 -12.98 4.78 25.16
CA GLU A 744 -14.15 4.29 25.91
C GLU A 744 -15.26 3.80 24.98
N ILE A 745 -15.60 4.57 23.94
CA ILE A 745 -16.68 4.24 23.01
C ILE A 745 -16.41 2.91 22.30
N ALA A 746 -15.18 2.72 21.79
CA ALA A 746 -14.77 1.49 21.14
C ALA A 746 -14.74 0.29 22.10
N ARG A 747 -14.31 0.50 23.35
CA ARG A 747 -14.24 -0.56 24.35
C ARG A 747 -15.63 -1.08 24.72
N GLU A 748 -16.57 -0.20 25.02
CA GLU A 748 -17.93 -0.59 25.42
C GLU A 748 -18.73 -1.19 24.24
N ALA A 749 -18.63 -0.61 23.04
CA ALA A 749 -19.26 -1.19 21.85
C ALA A 749 -18.65 -2.57 21.48
N GLY A 750 -17.34 -2.74 21.68
CA GLY A 750 -16.65 -4.02 21.51
C GLY A 750 -17.14 -5.10 22.48
N ARG A 751 -17.35 -4.73 23.76
CA ARG A 751 -17.96 -5.63 24.76
C ARG A 751 -19.36 -6.08 24.35
N VAL A 752 -20.20 -5.19 23.85
CA VAL A 752 -21.55 -5.55 23.37
C VAL A 752 -21.49 -6.61 22.26
N VAL A 753 -20.56 -6.49 21.31
CA VAL A 753 -20.38 -7.51 20.26
C VAL A 753 -19.85 -8.82 20.84
N ALA A 754 -18.94 -8.77 21.81
CA ALA A 754 -18.47 -9.98 22.50
C ALA A 754 -19.62 -10.69 23.26
N LEU A 755 -20.51 -9.93 23.91
CA LEU A 755 -21.71 -10.47 24.55
C LEU A 755 -22.68 -11.08 23.52
N ALA A 756 -22.82 -10.47 22.34
CA ALA A 756 -23.62 -11.02 21.26
C ALA A 756 -23.03 -12.34 20.70
N HIS A 757 -21.70 -12.42 20.58
CA HIS A 757 -20.99 -13.65 20.20
C HIS A 757 -21.16 -14.76 21.24
N ALA A 758 -21.05 -14.43 22.53
CA ALA A 758 -21.27 -15.36 23.63
C ALA A 758 -22.72 -15.88 23.64
N ALA A 759 -23.69 -15.05 23.25
CA ALA A 759 -25.09 -15.44 23.07
C ALA A 759 -25.38 -16.18 21.74
N GLY A 760 -24.36 -16.49 20.94
CA GLY A 760 -24.47 -17.33 19.74
C GLY A 760 -24.64 -16.59 18.41
N ASP A 761 -24.71 -15.25 18.37
CA ASP A 761 -24.79 -14.53 17.09
C ASP A 761 -23.41 -14.52 16.41
N ARG A 762 -23.25 -15.30 15.34
CA ARG A 762 -22.02 -15.36 14.53
C ARG A 762 -22.02 -14.41 13.33
N ARG A 763 -23.15 -13.74 13.05
CA ARG A 763 -23.33 -12.82 11.92
C ARG A 763 -23.27 -11.35 12.38
N ILE A 764 -22.50 -11.09 13.43
CA ILE A 764 -22.20 -9.76 13.93
C ILE A 764 -20.69 -9.55 14.00
N ALA A 765 -20.22 -8.35 13.68
CA ALA A 765 -18.81 -8.00 13.74
C ALA A 765 -18.59 -6.63 14.38
N PHE A 766 -17.48 -6.51 15.11
CA PHE A 766 -17.01 -5.25 15.66
C PHE A 766 -15.90 -4.66 14.77
N VAL A 767 -15.96 -3.36 14.57
CA VAL A 767 -15.12 -2.61 13.63
C VAL A 767 -14.63 -1.33 14.33
N PRO A 768 -13.45 -1.34 14.97
CA PRO A 768 -12.90 -0.12 15.55
C PRO A 768 -12.44 0.83 14.45
N VAL A 769 -12.86 2.09 14.53
CA VAL A 769 -12.61 3.12 13.53
C VAL A 769 -11.60 4.09 14.11
N ARG A 770 -10.38 4.05 13.57
CA ARG A 770 -9.31 4.99 13.90
C ARG A 770 -9.06 5.87 12.69
N ARG A 771 -8.55 7.09 12.89
CA ARG A 771 -8.13 8.01 11.80
C ARG A 771 -9.27 8.67 11.00
N LEU A 772 -10.44 8.93 11.61
CA LEU A 772 -11.38 9.90 11.05
C LEU A 772 -10.82 11.31 11.28
N ALA A 773 -10.80 12.14 10.24
CA ALA A 773 -10.46 13.56 10.37
C ALA A 773 -11.68 14.32 10.88
N PHE A 774 -11.56 14.95 12.05
CA PHE A 774 -12.64 15.69 12.72
C PHE A 774 -12.56 17.20 12.41
N SER A 775 -12.49 17.54 11.13
CA SER A 775 -12.25 18.89 10.61
C SER A 775 -13.53 19.61 10.17
N ALA A 776 -14.69 18.95 10.22
CA ALA A 776 -15.98 19.54 9.90
C ALA A 776 -16.68 20.13 11.14
N CYS A 777 -17.87 20.71 10.95
CA CYS A 777 -18.60 21.44 11.99
C CYS A 777 -18.60 20.74 13.36
N HIS A 778 -18.26 21.48 14.39
CA HIS A 778 -18.20 21.05 15.80
C HIS A 778 -17.32 19.83 16.03
N GLY A 779 -16.25 19.67 15.24
CA GLY A 779 -15.35 18.53 15.34
C GLY A 779 -16.01 17.22 14.90
N HIS A 780 -16.90 17.27 13.90
CA HIS A 780 -17.46 16.08 13.27
C HIS A 780 -16.56 15.57 12.13
N PRO A 781 -16.73 14.31 11.69
CA PRO A 781 -16.03 13.79 10.52
C PRO A 781 -16.33 14.62 9.28
N ASP A 782 -15.28 14.97 8.53
CA ASP A 782 -15.41 15.56 7.20
C ASP A 782 -15.93 14.55 6.16
N ARG A 783 -15.85 14.90 4.88
CA ARG A 783 -16.19 13.98 3.80
C ARG A 783 -15.27 12.77 3.89
N CYS A 784 -15.80 11.65 4.39
CA CYS A 784 -15.15 10.34 4.38
C CYS A 784 -14.41 10.13 3.03
N PRO A 785 -13.08 10.11 3.00
CA PRO A 785 -12.34 9.79 1.79
C PRO A 785 -12.67 8.36 1.37
N THR A 786 -12.49 8.05 0.08
CA THR A 786 -12.74 6.71 -0.45
C THR A 786 -11.88 5.69 0.30
N GLY A 787 -12.47 4.92 1.22
CA GLY A 787 -11.74 3.97 2.07
C GLY A 787 -12.10 3.98 3.56
N CYS A 788 -12.72 5.04 4.10
CA CYS A 788 -12.82 5.22 5.57
C CYS A 788 -13.60 4.10 6.32
N LEU A 789 -14.59 3.46 5.68
CA LEU A 789 -15.26 2.25 6.20
C LEU A 789 -14.81 0.95 5.52
N GLU A 790 -14.16 1.04 4.36
CA GLU A 790 -13.89 -0.09 3.49
C GLU A 790 -12.72 -0.93 3.99
N ASP A 791 -11.65 -0.30 4.45
CA ASP A 791 -10.49 -1.00 5.01
C ASP A 791 -10.85 -1.76 6.28
N THR A 792 -11.93 -1.37 6.94
CA THR A 792 -12.40 -1.94 8.21
C THR A 792 -13.49 -3.01 7.99
N MET A 793 -14.37 -2.86 6.99
CA MET A 793 -15.38 -3.86 6.62
C MET A 793 -14.83 -5.01 5.74
N MET A 794 -13.77 -4.78 4.96
CA MET A 794 -13.15 -5.82 4.11
C MET A 794 -12.30 -6.83 4.89
N ARG A 795 -11.97 -6.52 6.16
CA ARG A 795 -11.29 -7.44 7.09
C ARG A 795 -12.26 -8.40 7.78
N THR A 796 -13.56 -8.18 7.68
CA THR A 796 -14.54 -9.04 8.34
C THR A 796 -14.66 -10.38 7.60
N LYS A 797 -14.51 -11.46 8.38
CA LYS A 797 -14.44 -12.91 8.06
C LYS A 797 -15.20 -13.44 6.83
N ALA A 798 -16.26 -12.78 6.37
CA ALA A 798 -17.14 -13.18 5.27
C ALA A 798 -16.45 -13.30 3.90
N ARG A 799 -15.37 -12.55 3.63
CA ARG A 799 -14.67 -12.60 2.34
C ARG A 799 -13.73 -13.81 2.20
N ARG A 800 -13.23 -14.38 3.30
CA ARG A 800 -12.37 -15.61 3.28
C ARG A 800 -13.17 -16.85 2.89
N GLU A 801 -14.43 -16.96 3.29
CA GLU A 801 -15.27 -18.12 2.98
C GLU A 801 -15.81 -18.08 1.54
N HIS A 802 -16.18 -16.89 1.05
CA HIS A 802 -16.66 -16.74 -0.34
C HIS A 802 -15.54 -16.87 -1.37
N LEU A 803 -14.34 -16.29 -1.14
CA LEU A 803 -13.18 -16.49 -2.04
C LEU A 803 -12.73 -17.95 -2.07
N ARG A 804 -12.76 -18.68 -0.95
CA ARG A 804 -12.45 -20.12 -0.94
C ARG A 804 -13.42 -20.91 -1.84
N SER A 805 -14.71 -20.54 -1.88
CA SER A 805 -15.70 -21.22 -2.74
C SER A 805 -15.55 -20.88 -4.23
N VAL A 806 -15.15 -19.64 -4.55
CA VAL A 806 -14.97 -19.15 -5.93
C VAL A 806 -13.64 -19.65 -6.52
N VAL A 807 -12.57 -19.65 -5.73
CA VAL A 807 -11.27 -20.23 -6.10
C VAL A 807 -11.38 -21.74 -6.30
N ARG A 808 -12.21 -22.43 -5.50
CA ARG A 808 -12.48 -23.87 -5.67
C ARG A 808 -13.30 -24.21 -6.92
N ARG A 809 -14.09 -23.26 -7.46
CA ARG A 809 -14.87 -23.43 -8.70
C ARG A 809 -14.12 -22.97 -9.95
N LEU A 810 -13.23 -21.98 -9.84
CA LEU A 810 -12.40 -21.49 -10.96
C LEU A 810 -11.09 -22.28 -11.11
N GLY A 811 -10.65 -22.99 -10.07
CA GLY A 811 -9.42 -23.79 -10.06
C GLY A 811 -9.44 -25.08 -10.89
N LEU A 812 -10.57 -25.45 -11.51
CA LEU A 812 -10.69 -26.67 -12.32
C LEU A 812 -10.33 -26.50 -13.81
N ALA A 813 -10.02 -25.29 -14.28
CA ALA A 813 -9.72 -25.03 -15.70
C ALA A 813 -8.30 -24.50 -15.99
N ALA A 814 -7.46 -24.30 -14.98
CA ALA A 814 -6.13 -23.70 -15.16
C ALA A 814 -4.99 -24.45 -14.45
N ALA A 815 -5.19 -25.72 -14.07
CA ALA A 815 -4.22 -26.51 -13.32
C ALA A 815 -3.30 -27.36 -14.23
N GLY A 816 -2.75 -26.77 -15.29
CA GLY A 816 -1.89 -27.47 -16.26
C GLY A 816 -0.39 -27.16 -16.18
N THR A 817 0.05 -26.08 -15.53
CA THR A 817 1.46 -25.64 -15.71
C THR A 817 2.09 -24.92 -14.51
N LEU A 818 1.52 -25.02 -13.31
CA LEU A 818 2.07 -24.38 -12.09
C LEU A 818 2.22 -25.37 -10.92
N ALA A 819 2.50 -26.63 -11.24
CA ALA A 819 2.76 -27.69 -10.26
C ALA A 819 4.25 -28.07 -10.24
N ILE A 820 5.13 -27.08 -10.03
CA ILE A 820 6.45 -27.28 -9.42
C ILE A 820 6.66 -26.02 -8.57
N CYS A 821 7.02 -26.18 -7.30
CA CYS A 821 7.21 -25.12 -6.28
C CYS A 821 6.00 -24.73 -5.42
N ALA A 822 5.26 -25.69 -4.88
CA ALA A 822 4.45 -25.47 -3.67
C ALA A 822 4.52 -26.66 -2.72
N GLY A 823 5.72 -26.90 -2.20
CA GLY A 823 5.95 -27.70 -1.00
C GLY A 823 6.71 -26.85 0.01
N ALA A 824 6.02 -26.01 0.75
CA ALA A 824 6.56 -25.39 1.96
C ALA A 824 5.80 -25.95 3.15
N VAL A 825 6.44 -26.87 3.85
CA VAL A 825 6.06 -27.39 5.16
C VAL A 825 6.37 -26.31 6.21
N ASP A 826 5.55 -26.21 7.27
CA ASP A 826 5.64 -25.19 8.34
C ASP A 826 7.04 -25.20 8.99
N ALA A 827 7.84 -24.19 8.68
CA ALA A 827 9.24 -24.02 9.08
C ALA A 827 9.33 -23.17 10.35
N ARG A 828 8.89 -23.69 11.51
CA ARG A 828 8.96 -22.99 12.81
C ARG A 828 9.83 -23.74 13.81
N VAL A 829 10.53 -23.03 14.69
CA VAL A 829 11.28 -23.60 15.83
C VAL A 829 10.38 -24.48 16.68
N ARG A 830 10.88 -25.66 17.03
CA ARG A 830 10.22 -26.59 17.96
C ARG A 830 10.86 -26.42 19.34
N TRP A 831 10.09 -25.88 20.27
CA TRP A 831 10.55 -25.74 21.67
C TRP A 831 10.54 -27.09 22.39
N PRO A 832 11.38 -27.27 23.44
CA PRO A 832 11.46 -28.51 24.19
C PRO A 832 10.10 -28.94 24.75
N GLY A 833 9.86 -30.26 24.81
CA GLY A 833 8.64 -30.81 25.42
C GLY A 833 7.33 -30.43 24.72
N GLY A 834 7.38 -29.93 23.48
CA GLY A 834 6.19 -29.49 22.74
C GLY A 834 5.64 -28.13 23.17
N ALA A 835 6.44 -27.35 23.92
CA ALA A 835 6.06 -26.01 24.33
C ALA A 835 5.70 -25.12 23.12
N ARG A 836 4.71 -24.25 23.29
CA ARG A 836 4.21 -23.39 22.21
C ARG A 836 4.97 -22.06 22.09
N ALA A 837 5.78 -21.72 23.08
CA ALA A 837 6.65 -20.54 23.10
C ALA A 837 7.73 -20.70 24.18
N ALA A 838 8.82 -19.95 24.06
CA ALA A 838 9.74 -19.72 25.15
C ALA A 838 9.31 -18.48 25.96
N VAL A 839 9.42 -18.54 27.28
CA VAL A 839 9.18 -17.40 28.19
C VAL A 839 10.48 -17.10 28.93
N ILE A 840 10.93 -15.86 28.83
CA ILE A 840 12.22 -15.41 29.37
C ILE A 840 11.95 -14.27 30.34
N LEU A 841 12.45 -14.40 31.56
CA LEU A 841 12.34 -13.37 32.59
C LEU A 841 13.69 -12.66 32.71
N THR A 842 13.74 -11.37 32.36
CA THR A 842 14.94 -10.55 32.48
C THR A 842 14.79 -9.47 33.54
N TYR A 843 15.89 -9.17 34.24
CA TYR A 843 15.94 -8.20 35.34
C TYR A 843 17.13 -7.27 35.18
N ASP A 844 16.92 -5.96 35.28
CA ASP A 844 17.92 -4.94 34.96
C ASP A 844 18.36 -4.20 36.22
N ASP A 845 19.58 -3.65 36.24
CA ASP A 845 20.13 -2.76 37.28
C ASP A 845 20.67 -3.39 38.57
N ALA A 846 20.71 -4.73 38.66
CA ALA A 846 21.22 -5.43 39.85
C ALA A 846 20.61 -4.97 41.18
N LEU A 847 19.30 -4.67 41.20
CA LEU A 847 18.64 -4.01 42.32
C LEU A 847 18.46 -4.91 43.55
N PRO A 848 18.41 -4.35 44.78
CA PRO A 848 18.24 -5.12 46.01
C PRO A 848 16.97 -5.97 45.99
N SER A 849 15.85 -5.44 45.51
CA SER A 849 14.59 -6.19 45.44
C SER A 849 14.66 -7.42 44.53
N GLN A 850 15.58 -7.47 43.56
CA GLN A 850 15.79 -8.67 42.75
C GLN A 850 16.42 -9.78 43.59
N LEU A 851 17.36 -9.43 44.45
CA LEU A 851 17.99 -10.37 45.36
C LEU A 851 17.06 -10.78 46.52
N ASP A 852 16.24 -9.85 47.00
CA ASP A 852 15.39 -10.03 48.19
C ASP A 852 14.03 -10.67 47.85
N ASN A 853 13.47 -10.36 46.68
CA ASN A 853 12.13 -10.81 46.28
C ASN A 853 12.15 -11.75 45.06
N ALA A 854 12.88 -11.40 44.00
CA ALA A 854 12.81 -12.14 42.74
C ALA A 854 13.55 -13.49 42.81
N LEU A 855 14.82 -13.49 43.23
CA LEU A 855 15.64 -14.70 43.31
C LEU A 855 15.02 -15.77 44.22
N PRO A 856 14.58 -15.48 45.47
CA PRO A 856 13.95 -16.49 46.31
C PRO A 856 12.69 -17.09 45.67
N ALA A 857 11.87 -16.29 45.00
CA ALA A 857 10.66 -16.77 44.32
C ALA A 857 10.99 -17.67 43.12
N LEU A 858 11.99 -17.29 42.32
CA LEU A 858 12.45 -18.06 41.16
C LEU A 858 13.07 -19.40 41.58
N ASP A 859 13.94 -19.40 42.58
CA ASP A 859 14.60 -20.61 43.09
C ASP A 859 13.59 -21.57 43.73
N ALA A 860 12.65 -21.08 44.54
CA ALA A 860 11.57 -21.89 45.09
C ALA A 860 10.68 -22.50 44.00
N ALA A 861 10.52 -21.79 42.87
CA ALA A 861 9.80 -22.29 41.71
C ALA A 861 10.65 -23.16 40.78
N ARG A 862 11.98 -23.28 41.00
CA ARG A 862 12.96 -23.89 40.10
C ARG A 862 12.88 -23.33 38.67
N ILE A 863 12.74 -22.01 38.54
CA ILE A 863 12.73 -21.28 37.26
C ILE A 863 14.03 -20.51 37.15
N LYS A 864 14.66 -20.55 35.97
CA LYS A 864 15.86 -19.78 35.67
C LYS A 864 15.50 -18.51 34.89
N ALA A 865 16.35 -17.51 35.05
CA ALA A 865 16.13 -16.14 34.58
C ALA A 865 17.47 -15.48 34.27
N THR A 866 17.42 -14.35 33.59
CA THR A 866 18.60 -13.57 33.18
C THR A 866 18.65 -12.25 33.94
N PHE A 867 19.77 -11.95 34.58
CA PHE A 867 20.00 -10.71 35.33
C PHE A 867 21.06 -9.88 34.61
N PHE A 868 20.68 -8.70 34.16
CA PHE A 868 21.55 -7.72 33.50
C PHE A 868 22.10 -6.78 34.57
N LEU A 869 23.36 -7.02 34.94
CA LEU A 869 23.97 -6.33 36.08
C LEU A 869 24.63 -5.03 35.63
N SER A 870 24.33 -3.96 36.36
CA SER A 870 25.07 -2.69 36.39
C SER A 870 25.38 -2.33 37.84
N SER A 871 26.39 -1.48 38.07
CA SER A 871 26.68 -0.88 39.39
C SER A 871 26.63 -1.85 40.60
N VAL A 872 27.16 -3.07 40.44
CA VAL A 872 27.07 -4.13 41.46
C VAL A 872 27.70 -3.68 42.78
N ARG A 873 26.91 -3.70 43.86
CA ARG A 873 27.38 -3.33 45.20
C ARG A 873 28.30 -4.40 45.77
N GLY A 874 29.40 -3.98 46.41
CA GLY A 874 30.37 -4.89 47.01
C GLY A 874 29.75 -5.89 48.01
N ALA A 875 28.76 -5.46 48.79
CA ALA A 875 28.05 -6.30 49.75
C ALA A 875 27.22 -7.43 49.10
N ASP A 876 26.83 -7.28 47.82
CA ASP A 876 25.96 -8.24 47.13
C ASP A 876 26.74 -9.23 46.25
N ILE A 877 28.06 -9.08 46.11
CA ILE A 877 28.91 -9.94 45.26
C ILE A 877 28.68 -11.43 45.57
N LEU A 878 28.66 -11.82 46.84
CA LEU A 878 28.45 -13.22 47.23
C LEU A 878 27.05 -13.72 46.87
N ARG A 879 26.04 -12.84 46.90
CA ARG A 879 24.65 -13.19 46.53
C ARG A 879 24.52 -13.37 45.02
N TRP A 880 25.18 -12.53 44.22
CA TRP A 880 25.22 -12.69 42.76
C TRP A 880 26.01 -13.92 42.31
N ARG A 881 27.09 -14.27 43.02
CA ARG A 881 27.80 -15.55 42.85
C ARG A 881 26.90 -16.74 43.15
N ALA A 882 26.13 -16.67 44.24
CA ALA A 882 25.18 -17.72 44.59
C ALA A 882 24.07 -17.86 43.52
N ALA A 883 23.54 -16.74 43.00
CA ALA A 883 22.55 -16.75 41.92
C ALA A 883 23.09 -17.44 40.65
N ALA A 884 24.33 -17.14 40.27
CA ALA A 884 25.00 -17.79 39.15
C ALA A 884 25.23 -19.29 39.41
N ALA A 885 25.66 -19.66 40.62
CA ALA A 885 25.82 -21.06 41.02
C ALA A 885 24.49 -21.84 41.03
N HIS A 886 23.38 -21.16 41.27
CA HIS A 886 22.04 -21.72 41.12
C HIS A 886 21.60 -21.83 39.66
N GLY A 887 22.38 -21.36 38.68
CA GLY A 887 22.10 -21.47 37.25
C GLY A 887 21.28 -20.34 36.66
N HIS A 888 21.15 -19.20 37.36
CA HIS A 888 20.68 -17.97 36.73
C HIS A 888 21.75 -17.43 35.79
N GLU A 889 21.32 -16.83 34.67
CA GLU A 889 22.23 -16.16 33.75
C GLU A 889 22.56 -14.77 34.28
N GLN A 890 23.86 -14.42 34.30
CA GLN A 890 24.32 -13.05 34.49
C GLN A 890 24.69 -12.45 33.14
N ALA A 891 24.29 -11.21 32.90
CA ALA A 891 24.49 -10.52 31.63
C ALA A 891 24.88 -9.06 31.86
N ASN A 892 25.38 -8.42 30.82
CA ASN A 892 25.99 -7.09 30.87
C ASN A 892 24.95 -5.98 30.73
N HIS A 893 24.99 -5.01 31.65
CA HIS A 893 24.20 -3.79 31.56
C HIS A 893 25.05 -2.53 31.73
N THR A 894 26.32 -2.62 31.35
CA THR A 894 27.39 -1.62 31.60
C THR A 894 27.68 -1.39 33.08
N ILE A 895 28.71 -0.60 33.41
CA ILE A 895 29.08 -0.28 34.79
C ILE A 895 28.23 0.88 35.29
N PHE A 896 28.20 1.96 34.52
CA PHE A 896 27.63 3.26 34.88
C PHE A 896 26.20 3.46 34.36
N HIS A 897 25.67 2.52 33.58
CA HIS A 897 24.33 2.58 33.02
C HIS A 897 24.06 3.91 32.28
N PRO A 898 24.85 4.22 31.23
CA PRO A 898 24.75 5.49 30.55
C PRO A 898 23.41 5.58 29.81
N CYS A 899 22.62 6.62 30.11
CA CYS A 899 21.38 6.94 29.41
C CYS A 899 21.43 8.37 28.86
N LEU A 900 20.43 8.73 28.07
CA LEU A 900 20.26 10.11 27.62
C LEU A 900 19.98 11.01 28.82
N ALA A 901 20.68 12.14 28.91
CA ALA A 901 20.54 13.11 29.99
C ALA A 901 19.09 13.64 30.10
N ALA A 902 18.38 13.70 28.98
CA ALA A 902 16.98 14.09 28.90
C ALA A 902 16.02 13.06 29.54
N THR A 903 16.43 11.80 29.63
CA THR A 903 15.60 10.69 30.11
C THR A 903 15.95 10.31 31.55
N PHE A 904 17.24 10.38 31.92
CA PHE A 904 17.69 10.06 33.27
C PHE A 904 18.74 11.07 33.74
N PRO A 905 18.50 11.80 34.86
CA PRO A 905 19.50 12.70 35.42
C PRO A 905 20.71 11.90 35.94
N ALA A 906 21.82 11.98 35.23
CA ALA A 906 23.09 11.35 35.59
C ALA A 906 24.23 12.38 35.57
N ASP A 907 25.40 12.01 36.12
CA ASP A 907 26.62 12.80 35.95
C ASP A 907 26.86 12.98 34.44
N PRO A 908 27.05 14.22 33.94
CA PRO A 908 27.22 14.49 32.51
C PRO A 908 28.35 13.68 31.84
N ARG A 909 29.30 13.15 32.61
CA ARG A 909 30.38 12.29 32.11
C ARG A 909 29.90 10.87 31.75
N TYR A 910 28.79 10.42 32.32
CA TYR A 910 28.24 9.07 32.17
C TYR A 910 26.90 9.07 31.44
N THR A 911 26.68 10.02 30.54
CA THR A 911 25.50 10.03 29.66
C THR A 911 25.86 9.54 28.26
N LEU A 912 24.88 9.03 27.52
CA LEU A 912 25.12 8.51 26.17
C LEU A 912 25.60 9.59 25.20
N GLU A 913 25.26 10.85 25.43
CA GLU A 913 25.72 12.00 24.66
C GLU A 913 27.23 12.25 24.84
N ALA A 914 27.77 11.94 26.02
CA ALA A 914 29.20 12.07 26.32
C ALA A 914 30.02 10.86 25.87
N TYR A 915 29.35 9.75 25.53
CA TYR A 915 30.00 8.52 25.12
C TYR A 915 30.31 8.51 23.62
N THR A 916 31.30 7.72 23.25
CA THR A 916 31.53 7.26 21.88
C THR A 916 31.22 5.77 21.80
N SER A 917 30.99 5.23 20.61
CA SER A 917 30.87 3.78 20.41
C SER A 917 32.05 3.03 21.05
N ASP A 918 33.27 3.51 20.81
CA ASP A 918 34.49 2.93 21.39
C ASP A 918 34.54 2.97 22.92
N SER A 919 34.11 4.07 23.55
CA SER A 919 34.11 4.16 25.01
C SER A 919 33.07 3.24 25.63
N LEU A 920 31.91 3.09 24.98
CA LEU A 920 30.88 2.17 25.43
C LEU A 920 31.32 0.71 25.29
N LEU A 921 31.94 0.34 24.17
CA LEU A 921 32.50 -1.01 23.97
C LEU A 921 33.58 -1.33 25.03
N ARG A 922 34.44 -0.35 25.37
CA ARG A 922 35.42 -0.51 26.45
C ARG A 922 34.75 -0.77 27.80
N GLU A 923 33.68 -0.04 28.12
CA GLU A 923 32.95 -0.26 29.37
C GLU A 923 32.23 -1.61 29.39
N ILE A 924 31.63 -2.04 28.28
CA ILE A 924 31.06 -3.38 28.13
C ILE A 924 32.14 -4.43 28.39
N ALA A 925 33.32 -4.28 27.80
CA ALA A 925 34.45 -5.18 28.03
C ALA A 925 34.88 -5.20 29.51
N GLN A 926 34.93 -4.06 30.19
CA GLN A 926 35.25 -3.97 31.61
C GLN A 926 34.18 -4.66 32.48
N GLN A 927 32.90 -4.44 32.20
CA GLN A 927 31.82 -5.10 32.92
C GLN A 927 31.84 -6.62 32.72
N ASN A 928 32.20 -7.11 31.52
CA ASN A 928 32.38 -8.54 31.27
C ASN A 928 33.49 -9.16 32.14
N VAL A 929 34.54 -8.40 32.49
CA VAL A 929 35.57 -8.88 33.43
C VAL A 929 34.97 -9.11 34.82
N LEU A 930 34.13 -8.20 35.29
CA LEU A 930 33.41 -8.37 36.56
C LEU A 930 32.48 -9.57 36.50
N LEU A 931 31.68 -9.71 35.43
CA LEU A 931 30.75 -10.82 35.26
C LEU A 931 31.47 -12.16 35.24
N ALA A 932 32.57 -12.28 34.49
CA ALA A 932 33.40 -13.47 34.47
C ALA A 932 33.96 -13.84 35.86
N ALA A 933 34.27 -12.84 36.70
CA ALA A 933 34.68 -13.07 38.08
C ALA A 933 33.53 -13.46 39.03
N LEU A 934 32.28 -13.25 38.63
CA LEU A 934 31.07 -13.66 39.37
C LEU A 934 30.60 -15.06 38.96
N ASP A 935 30.54 -15.36 37.66
CA ASP A 935 29.90 -16.59 37.15
C ASP A 935 30.85 -17.56 36.43
N GLY A 936 32.11 -17.19 36.22
CA GLY A 936 33.11 -18.00 35.53
C GLY A 936 32.89 -18.15 34.02
N ARG A 937 31.90 -17.46 33.42
CA ARG A 937 31.63 -17.51 31.98
C ARG A 937 32.53 -16.55 31.22
N LYS A 938 32.90 -16.93 29.99
CA LYS A 938 33.80 -16.15 29.12
C LYS A 938 33.09 -15.15 28.21
N ARG A 939 31.79 -15.34 27.99
CA ARG A 939 30.95 -14.46 27.17
C ARG A 939 29.60 -14.33 27.84
N HIS A 940 29.01 -13.15 27.70
CA HIS A 940 27.75 -12.77 28.33
C HIS A 940 26.86 -12.08 27.30
N GLY A 941 25.55 -12.09 27.55
CA GLY A 941 24.63 -11.24 26.81
C GLY A 941 24.73 -9.77 27.23
N PHE A 942 24.05 -8.90 26.51
CA PHE A 942 24.01 -7.47 26.81
C PHE A 942 22.59 -6.91 26.71
N ALA A 943 22.31 -5.88 27.51
CA ALA A 943 21.09 -5.11 27.43
C ALA A 943 21.41 -3.64 27.24
N THR A 944 20.75 -3.02 26.26
CA THR A 944 20.93 -1.61 25.95
C THR A 944 20.38 -0.75 27.10
N PRO A 945 21.21 0.06 27.78
CA PRO A 945 20.73 0.97 28.83
C PRO A 945 19.64 1.90 28.29
N CYS A 946 18.51 1.98 29.00
CA CYS A 946 17.33 2.74 28.57
C CYS A 946 16.82 2.40 27.15
N GLY A 947 17.17 1.24 26.59
CA GLY A 947 16.80 0.85 25.23
C GLY A 947 17.57 1.55 24.11
N GLN A 948 18.61 2.31 24.42
CA GLN A 948 19.31 3.16 23.47
C GLN A 948 20.42 2.42 22.74
N THR A 949 20.46 2.55 21.41
CA THR A 949 21.50 1.94 20.55
C THR A 949 22.54 2.96 20.09
N LEU A 950 22.37 4.24 20.44
CA LEU A 950 23.25 5.33 20.03
C LEU A 950 24.13 5.81 21.19
N ALA A 951 25.43 5.94 20.95
CA ALA A 951 26.41 6.57 21.83
C ALA A 951 27.11 7.69 21.05
N GLY A 952 27.01 8.94 21.53
CA GLY A 952 27.52 10.11 20.83
C GLY A 952 26.83 10.36 19.48
N GLY A 953 25.58 9.89 19.34
CA GLY A 953 24.81 9.95 18.09
C GLY A 953 25.17 8.88 17.06
N VAL A 954 26.05 7.94 17.38
CA VAL A 954 26.47 6.84 16.49
C VAL A 954 25.97 5.50 17.04
N ASP A 955 25.43 4.65 16.16
CA ASP A 955 24.98 3.31 16.56
C ASP A 955 26.19 2.42 16.94
N TYR A 956 26.11 1.79 18.11
CA TYR A 956 27.18 0.95 18.65
C TYR A 956 26.91 -0.55 18.54
N LEU A 957 25.74 -1.00 18.08
CA LEU A 957 25.37 -2.42 18.03
C LEU A 957 26.16 -3.20 16.97
N GLU A 958 26.43 -2.62 15.80
CA GLU A 958 27.26 -3.27 14.78
C GLU A 958 28.74 -3.34 15.19
N PRO A 959 29.37 -2.26 15.68
CA PRO A 959 30.69 -2.35 16.31
C PRO A 959 30.74 -3.39 17.44
N LEU A 960 29.70 -3.44 18.28
CA LEU A 960 29.59 -4.42 19.36
C LEU A 960 29.50 -5.86 18.82
N ARG A 961 28.73 -6.10 17.75
CA ARG A 961 28.66 -7.39 17.06
C ARG A 961 30.05 -7.81 16.55
N GLN A 962 30.76 -6.91 15.88
CA GLN A 962 32.08 -7.17 15.30
C GLN A 962 33.15 -7.42 16.37
N SER A 963 33.03 -6.76 17.53
CA SER A 963 33.95 -6.95 18.65
C SER A 963 33.88 -8.36 19.26
N GLY A 964 32.74 -9.06 19.11
CA GLY A 964 32.50 -10.36 19.73
C GLY A 964 32.43 -10.33 21.26
N LEU A 965 32.33 -9.14 21.88
CA LEU A 965 32.27 -8.97 23.33
C LEU A 965 31.03 -9.59 23.97
N VAL A 966 29.93 -9.70 23.21
CA VAL A 966 28.63 -10.18 23.70
C VAL A 966 28.06 -11.23 22.75
N THR A 967 27.21 -12.10 23.28
CA THR A 967 26.52 -13.15 22.50
C THR A 967 25.21 -12.68 21.89
N TYR A 968 24.56 -11.71 22.52
CA TYR A 968 23.31 -11.08 22.07
C TYR A 968 23.19 -9.68 22.68
N ALA A 969 22.35 -8.83 22.09
CA ALA A 969 21.90 -7.56 22.66
C ALA A 969 20.37 -7.50 22.71
N ARG A 970 19.83 -7.19 23.89
CA ARG A 970 18.39 -7.11 24.17
C ARG A 970 17.97 -5.66 24.36
N GLY A 971 16.93 -5.25 23.63
CA GLY A 971 16.30 -3.93 23.69
C GLY A 971 15.08 -3.89 24.64
N VAL A 972 14.28 -2.82 24.55
CA VAL A 972 13.17 -2.55 25.50
C VAL A 972 11.78 -2.51 24.86
N SER A 973 11.70 -2.68 23.53
CA SER A 973 10.46 -2.54 22.76
C SER A 973 10.16 -3.82 22.01
N GLU A 974 8.88 -4.14 21.90
CA GLU A 974 8.37 -5.27 21.13
C GLU A 974 7.14 -4.92 20.30
N THR A 975 6.92 -5.65 19.21
CA THR A 975 5.74 -5.57 18.36
C THR A 975 4.92 -6.87 18.40
N ALA A 976 3.65 -6.80 17.97
CA ALA A 976 2.83 -8.00 17.84
C ALA A 976 3.33 -8.97 16.74
N GLN A 977 4.25 -8.51 15.88
CA GLN A 977 4.94 -9.35 14.91
C GLN A 977 6.11 -10.06 15.56
N ASP A 978 6.88 -9.39 16.42
CA ASP A 978 8.00 -9.99 17.16
C ASP A 978 7.55 -11.17 18.03
N LEU A 979 6.42 -11.02 18.71
CA LEU A 979 5.85 -12.11 19.50
C LEU A 979 5.44 -13.32 18.64
N ARG A 980 5.11 -13.09 17.36
CA ARG A 980 4.69 -14.16 16.46
C ARG A 980 5.79 -14.61 15.51
N ALA A 981 6.96 -13.99 15.58
CA ALA A 981 8.10 -14.30 14.74
C ALA A 981 8.71 -15.63 15.16
N ASP A 982 9.29 -16.34 14.19
CA ASP A 982 10.04 -17.55 14.47
C ASP A 982 11.38 -17.20 15.11
N ALA A 983 11.68 -17.82 16.26
CA ALA A 983 12.84 -17.43 17.06
C ALA A 983 14.19 -17.75 16.38
N SER A 984 14.24 -18.69 15.43
CA SER A 984 15.48 -18.97 14.67
C SER A 984 15.84 -17.86 13.69
N GLY A 985 14.90 -16.96 13.36
CA GLY A 985 15.13 -15.81 12.49
C GLY A 985 15.43 -14.51 13.23
N ILE A 986 15.46 -14.52 14.57
CA ILE A 986 15.74 -13.31 15.37
C ILE A 986 17.22 -12.98 15.27
N ASP A 987 17.52 -11.72 14.93
CA ASP A 987 18.87 -11.17 15.02
C ASP A 987 19.28 -11.08 16.50
N PRO A 988 20.34 -11.79 16.94
CA PRO A 988 20.78 -11.78 18.32
C PRO A 988 21.15 -10.38 18.83
N MET A 989 21.46 -9.41 17.96
CA MET A 989 21.75 -8.04 18.41
C MET A 989 20.50 -7.15 18.55
N HIS A 990 19.33 -7.68 18.20
CA HIS A 990 18.05 -6.96 18.25
C HIS A 990 16.98 -7.85 18.90
N VAL A 991 17.23 -8.32 20.12
CA VAL A 991 16.24 -9.13 20.85
C VAL A 991 15.20 -8.20 21.51
N PRO A 992 13.91 -8.25 21.11
CA PRO A 992 12.88 -7.40 21.68
C PRO A 992 12.47 -7.91 23.07
N ALA A 993 12.12 -6.99 23.97
CA ALA A 993 11.58 -7.31 25.29
C ALA A 993 10.51 -6.29 25.70
N ARG A 994 9.62 -6.70 26.61
CA ARG A 994 8.53 -5.87 27.13
C ARG A 994 8.72 -5.54 28.59
N GLY A 995 8.80 -4.24 28.90
CA GLY A 995 8.67 -3.73 30.26
C GLY A 995 7.21 -3.64 30.72
N PHE A 996 6.98 -3.75 32.03
CA PHE A 996 5.65 -3.57 32.63
C PHE A 996 5.67 -2.43 33.64
N ALA A 997 4.67 -1.53 33.53
CA ALA A 997 4.54 -0.38 34.40
C ALA A 997 4.02 -0.76 35.79
N GLU A 998 4.16 0.17 36.74
CA GLU A 998 3.61 0.05 38.08
C GLU A 998 2.08 -0.14 38.02
N GLY A 999 1.58 -1.12 38.77
CA GLY A 999 0.17 -1.54 38.72
C GLY A 999 -0.18 -2.58 37.65
N ALA A 1000 0.81 -3.09 36.90
CA ALA A 1000 0.60 -4.20 35.98
C ALA A 1000 -0.04 -5.42 36.69
N THR A 1001 -0.99 -6.05 36.00
CA THR A 1001 -1.75 -7.20 36.51
C THR A 1001 -1.21 -8.51 35.94
N LEU A 1002 -1.46 -9.63 36.63
CA LEU A 1002 -1.15 -10.96 36.12
C LEU A 1002 -1.76 -11.21 34.73
N ALA A 1003 -2.99 -10.72 34.51
CA ALA A 1003 -3.69 -10.89 33.22
C ALA A 1003 -2.91 -10.27 32.05
N GLN A 1004 -2.37 -9.07 32.23
CA GLN A 1004 -1.55 -8.41 31.20
C GLN A 1004 -0.26 -9.18 30.91
N MET A 1005 0.36 -9.78 31.92
CA MET A 1005 1.56 -10.61 31.76
C MET A 1005 1.25 -11.94 31.07
N THR A 1006 0.13 -12.58 31.39
CA THR A 1006 -0.29 -13.81 30.71
C THR A 1006 -0.77 -13.57 29.28
N ASP A 1007 -1.37 -12.41 28.98
CA ASP A 1007 -1.73 -12.01 27.62
C ASP A 1007 -0.50 -11.83 26.72
N PHE A 1008 0.60 -11.32 27.30
CA PHE A 1008 1.89 -11.23 26.60
C PHE A 1008 2.43 -12.62 26.21
N ILE A 1009 2.36 -13.58 27.14
CA ILE A 1009 2.74 -14.98 26.90
C ILE A 1009 1.83 -15.61 25.83
N ALA A 1010 0.52 -15.39 25.90
CA ALA A 1010 -0.43 -15.90 24.91
C ALA A 1010 -0.15 -15.34 23.50
N GLY A 1011 0.31 -14.09 23.41
CA GLY A 1011 0.80 -13.47 22.18
C GLY A 1011 1.95 -14.25 21.55
N ALA A 1012 2.93 -14.67 22.36
CA ALA A 1012 4.06 -15.48 21.90
C ALA A 1012 3.64 -16.90 21.47
N GLN A 1013 2.78 -17.55 22.26
CA GLN A 1013 2.26 -18.88 21.96
C GLN A 1013 1.47 -18.95 20.65
N ALA A 1014 0.84 -17.84 20.23
CA ALA A 1014 0.09 -17.80 18.97
C ALA A 1014 0.98 -17.89 17.73
N GLY A 1015 2.27 -17.57 17.82
CA GLY A 1015 3.20 -17.63 16.69
C GLY A 1015 4.35 -18.62 16.82
N GLY A 1016 4.61 -19.16 18.01
CA GLY A 1016 5.79 -20.01 18.25
C GLY A 1016 7.04 -19.22 18.63
N GLY A 1017 6.91 -17.94 18.99
CA GLY A 1017 8.02 -17.03 19.30
C GLY A 1017 8.46 -17.04 20.76
N MET A 1018 9.10 -15.95 21.19
CA MET A 1018 9.58 -15.76 22.57
C MET A 1018 8.83 -14.61 23.26
N ALA A 1019 8.47 -14.80 24.53
CA ALA A 1019 7.99 -13.73 25.41
C ALA A 1019 9.12 -13.31 26.37
N VAL A 1020 9.84 -12.24 26.02
CA VAL A 1020 10.95 -11.71 26.83
C VAL A 1020 10.42 -10.58 27.72
N PHE A 1021 10.37 -10.82 29.03
CA PHE A 1021 9.95 -9.86 30.05
C PHE A 1021 11.14 -9.04 30.53
N LEU A 1022 10.93 -7.73 30.71
CA LEU A 1022 11.88 -6.81 31.33
C LEU A 1022 11.31 -6.30 32.66
N PHE A 1023 12.02 -6.58 33.75
CA PHE A 1023 11.74 -6.05 35.09
C PHE A 1023 12.90 -5.18 35.58
N HIS A 1024 12.60 -4.11 36.30
CA HIS A 1024 13.58 -3.37 37.10
C HIS A 1024 13.40 -3.76 38.58
N GLY A 1025 12.62 -3.00 39.34
CA GLY A 1025 12.31 -3.28 40.74
C GLY A 1025 11.18 -4.29 40.95
N ILE A 1026 11.26 -5.07 42.03
CA ILE A 1026 10.20 -6.00 42.46
C ILE A 1026 9.72 -5.64 43.88
N GLY A 1027 8.67 -4.82 43.98
CA GLY A 1027 7.99 -4.50 45.24
C GLY A 1027 8.81 -3.67 46.24
N GLY A 1028 9.59 -2.69 45.77
CA GLY A 1028 10.31 -1.77 46.66
C GLY A 1028 11.27 -0.79 45.96
N ASP A 1029 11.64 -1.02 44.69
CA ASP A 1029 12.61 -0.19 43.94
C ASP A 1029 11.93 0.58 42.76
N HIS A 1030 12.70 1.15 41.83
CA HIS A 1030 12.16 1.92 40.70
C HIS A 1030 11.55 1.06 39.60
N LEU A 1031 10.64 1.66 38.81
CA LEU A 1031 9.92 1.00 37.70
C LEU A 1031 9.38 -0.38 38.10
N GLN A 1032 8.72 -0.41 39.26
CA GLN A 1032 8.44 -1.64 39.98
C GLN A 1032 7.19 -2.38 39.53
N VAL A 1033 7.29 -3.69 39.51
CA VAL A 1033 6.13 -4.60 39.59
C VAL A 1033 5.95 -5.01 41.05
N SER A 1034 4.71 -5.10 41.53
CA SER A 1034 4.46 -5.54 42.91
C SER A 1034 5.00 -6.97 43.13
N ALA A 1035 5.61 -7.21 44.30
CA ALA A 1035 6.13 -8.54 44.65
C ALA A 1035 5.02 -9.62 44.61
N THR A 1036 3.77 -9.25 44.87
CA THR A 1036 2.62 -10.15 44.77
C THR A 1036 2.36 -10.57 43.32
N VAL A 1037 2.22 -9.62 42.39
CA VAL A 1037 1.98 -9.94 40.97
C VAL A 1037 3.14 -10.73 40.37
N HIS A 1038 4.38 -10.40 40.76
CA HIS A 1038 5.57 -11.14 40.34
C HIS A 1038 5.54 -12.61 40.81
N ARG A 1039 5.22 -12.86 42.08
CA ARG A 1039 5.04 -14.22 42.61
C ARG A 1039 3.88 -14.95 41.92
N ASP A 1040 2.79 -14.25 41.62
CA ASP A 1040 1.63 -14.83 40.93
C ASP A 1040 2.00 -15.25 39.50
N LEU A 1041 2.82 -14.46 38.79
CA LEU A 1041 3.35 -14.83 37.47
C LEU A 1041 4.23 -16.07 37.57
N ILE A 1042 5.15 -16.13 38.54
CA ILE A 1042 6.01 -17.29 38.76
C ILE A 1042 5.18 -18.55 39.08
N ALA A 1043 4.16 -18.41 39.93
CA ALA A 1043 3.26 -19.50 40.27
C ALA A 1043 2.44 -19.95 39.04
N TRP A 1044 2.02 -19.01 38.18
CA TRP A 1044 1.34 -19.30 36.93
C TRP A 1044 2.26 -20.08 35.96
N LEU A 1045 3.50 -19.61 35.76
CA LEU A 1045 4.49 -20.28 34.91
C LEU A 1045 4.79 -21.70 35.38
N LYS A 1046 4.90 -21.90 36.70
CA LYS A 1046 5.09 -23.24 37.29
C LYS A 1046 3.94 -24.19 36.97
N ARG A 1047 2.69 -23.70 36.91
CA ARG A 1047 1.50 -24.51 36.53
C ARG A 1047 1.41 -24.79 35.03
N HIS A 1048 2.03 -23.95 34.18
CA HIS A 1048 1.92 -24.04 32.72
C HIS A 1048 3.22 -24.53 32.04
N ARG A 1049 4.07 -25.26 32.77
CA ARG A 1049 5.34 -25.82 32.23
C ARG A 1049 5.16 -26.78 31.04
N ALA A 1050 3.97 -27.33 30.86
CA ALA A 1050 3.64 -28.15 29.70
C ALA A 1050 3.31 -27.30 28.44
N ASP A 1051 2.91 -26.04 28.63
CA ASP A 1051 2.47 -25.14 27.56
C ASP A 1051 3.57 -24.18 27.08
N VAL A 1052 4.52 -23.85 27.95
CA VAL A 1052 5.60 -22.89 27.70
C VAL A 1052 6.91 -23.40 28.26
N TRP A 1053 8.01 -23.10 27.57
CA TRP A 1053 9.35 -23.39 28.05
C TRP A 1053 9.93 -22.14 28.71
N VAL A 1054 10.17 -22.20 30.02
CA VAL A 1054 10.72 -21.07 30.77
C VAL A 1054 12.21 -21.28 30.97
N THR A 1055 13.04 -20.37 30.47
CA THR A 1055 14.50 -20.51 30.45
C THR A 1055 15.21 -19.16 30.46
N THR A 1056 16.56 -19.18 30.49
CA THR A 1056 17.39 -17.99 30.32
C THR A 1056 17.40 -17.51 28.87
N LEU A 1057 17.74 -16.25 28.64
CA LEU A 1057 17.73 -15.68 27.30
C LEU A 1057 18.76 -16.36 26.38
N GLN A 1058 19.97 -16.59 26.88
CA GLN A 1058 21.00 -17.31 26.13
C GLN A 1058 20.53 -18.71 25.72
N ASP A 1059 19.95 -19.47 26.65
CA ASP A 1059 19.48 -20.83 26.37
C ASP A 1059 18.36 -20.86 25.33
N ALA A 1060 17.45 -19.87 25.36
CA ALA A 1060 16.38 -19.76 24.38
C ALA A 1060 16.93 -19.49 22.96
N LEU A 1061 17.90 -18.58 22.85
CA LEU A 1061 18.55 -18.24 21.58
C LEU A 1061 19.40 -19.41 21.06
N ASP A 1062 20.17 -20.08 21.92
CA ASP A 1062 20.98 -21.23 21.54
C ASP A 1062 20.11 -22.40 21.09
N TRP A 1063 18.97 -22.64 21.77
CA TRP A 1063 18.02 -23.66 21.36
C TRP A 1063 17.40 -23.36 20.00
N ALA A 1064 16.93 -22.11 19.79
CA ALA A 1064 16.34 -21.68 18.53
C ALA A 1064 17.34 -21.80 17.37
N LYS A 1065 18.61 -21.47 17.61
CA LYS A 1065 19.69 -21.62 16.64
C LYS A 1065 20.00 -23.09 16.32
N ALA A 1066 19.95 -23.98 17.31
CA ALA A 1066 20.22 -25.40 17.15
C ALA A 1066 19.06 -26.19 16.51
N HIS A 1067 17.83 -25.68 16.61
CA HIS A 1067 16.62 -26.35 16.10
C HIS A 1067 15.82 -25.46 15.13
N PRO A 1068 16.43 -25.02 14.01
CA PRO A 1068 15.72 -24.26 12.99
C PRO A 1068 14.61 -25.12 12.37
N GLY A 1069 13.47 -24.50 12.05
CA GLY A 1069 12.32 -25.20 11.48
C GLY A 1069 12.62 -25.75 10.07
N GLY A 1070 13.17 -26.96 9.95
CA GLY A 1070 13.29 -27.69 8.68
C GLY A 1070 14.57 -28.51 8.51
N SER A 1071 14.38 -29.79 8.16
CA SER A 1071 15.36 -30.85 7.84
C SER A 1071 16.26 -31.34 8.98
N ASP A 1072 15.69 -32.09 9.92
CA ASP A 1072 16.15 -33.45 10.23
C ASP A 1072 15.28 -34.09 11.31
N ALA A 1073 14.68 -35.24 10.99
CA ALA A 1073 14.42 -36.36 11.89
C ALA A 1073 13.39 -37.27 11.23
N ARG A 1074 13.90 -38.38 10.69
CA ARG A 1074 13.14 -39.62 10.58
C ARG A 1074 12.48 -39.89 11.93
N HIS A 1075 11.23 -40.35 11.86
CA HIS A 1075 10.53 -41.04 12.92
C HIS A 1075 11.50 -42.00 13.64
N CYS A 1076 11.72 -41.75 14.93
CA CYS A 1076 12.05 -42.78 15.90
C CYS A 1076 11.00 -42.64 17.01
N ASP A 1077 9.86 -43.30 16.81
CA ASP A 1077 9.21 -43.93 17.94
C ASP A 1077 10.12 -45.10 18.35
N ASP A 1078 10.42 -45.19 19.64
CA ASP A 1078 10.18 -46.41 20.41
C ASP A 1078 10.63 -46.21 21.86
N GLN A 1079 9.65 -46.19 22.76
CA GLN A 1079 9.78 -46.94 23.99
C GLN A 1079 9.69 -48.42 23.61
N GLU A 1080 10.80 -49.16 23.64
CA GLU A 1080 10.84 -50.50 24.26
C GLU A 1080 12.28 -51.06 24.25
N ALA A 1081 12.57 -51.82 25.29
CA ALA A 1081 13.86 -52.42 25.56
C ALA A 1081 14.14 -53.61 24.62
N GLY A 1082 15.35 -53.64 24.04
CA GLY A 1082 16.07 -54.88 23.76
C GLY A 1082 16.29 -55.27 22.29
N ARG A 1083 17.56 -55.64 22.02
CA ARG A 1083 18.10 -56.45 20.90
C ARG A 1083 18.63 -55.70 19.66
N THR A 1084 19.96 -55.55 19.67
CA THR A 1084 20.94 -55.78 18.57
C THR A 1084 20.43 -56.07 17.15
N ALA A 1085 20.88 -55.29 16.13
CA ALA A 1085 21.69 -55.75 14.98
C ALA A 1085 21.70 -54.78 13.76
N ALA A 1086 22.91 -54.55 13.24
CA ALA A 1086 23.44 -54.28 11.88
C ALA A 1086 22.59 -53.84 10.64
N CYS A 1087 23.36 -53.19 9.72
CA CYS A 1087 23.21 -52.98 8.25
C CYS A 1087 22.55 -51.66 7.78
N ALA A 1088 23.23 -50.72 7.09
CA ALA A 1088 24.07 -50.73 5.87
C ALA A 1088 23.29 -50.45 4.55
N THR A 1089 23.71 -49.37 3.88
CA THR A 1089 23.72 -49.08 2.41
C THR A 1089 22.44 -49.10 1.57
N GLY A 1090 22.28 -48.10 0.70
CA GLY A 1090 21.53 -48.23 -0.56
C GLY A 1090 20.88 -46.94 -1.06
N GLY A 1091 21.41 -46.34 -2.13
CA GLY A 1091 20.85 -45.14 -2.75
C GLY A 1091 19.68 -45.37 -3.71
N ARG A 1092 19.02 -44.27 -4.06
CA ARG A 1092 18.58 -43.89 -5.42
C ARG A 1092 18.20 -42.41 -5.43
#